data_AF-A0A2M8EH61-F1
#
_entry.id   AF-A0A2M8EH61-F1
#
_cell.length_a   1.000
_cell.length_b   1.000
_cell.length_c   1.000
_cell.angle_alpha   90.00
_cell.angle_beta   90.00
_cell.angle_gamma   90.00
#
_symmetry.space_group_name_H-M   'P 1'
#
loop_
_entity.id
_entity.type
_entity.pdbx_description
1 polymer ?
#
loop_
_entity_poly.entity_id
_entity_poly.type
_entity_poly.pdbx_seq_one_letter_code
_entity_poly.pdbx_strand_id
1 'polypeptide(L)'
;MQGQLFSQDFLMRGVRETSSWQAFSDVEYFKFESALHSIYKGLSTESTVNEAQTEALVINKVLVELGWGDDFLPQVNLSGKRREDVPDCLLFADTAHKDLARAENKDDRCYRHGLAILEAKRWLRPLDRGDASEPTDPNAPSSQMLRYLSRADVVSDRAVKWGMLTNGNVWRLYWQDARSRSEEFFEVDVAAALGIQGIQREPDDFAPAHALRLFFMFFRRGAFLPQDWDNTGRTFHAYALNEARLYEEKVSQDLGARVFADIFAQLADALARGDLHAVTFDTGFGQFKRPKFTPEYLDEVREAALVLLYRLLFLFYAEDRGLLPVRDERYAEYSVRRIREAVRDKVDAGGKFSSTIGHIWLHLKGTFTLIDQGDDDIGMPAYNGGLFNRARSPLLERTNVPDKVMAPIIDALSRRTEDLMSAGSPQGLNVPSGGSVLHAVSKRGGERSAGWINYRDLAVAHLGGIYERLLEYSLVHEVQAKDDYKDKPEINRLTALPASFARKVSGGYYTHDDLVRLNLRESVGVLAQQRLDTFELHLQKWAKKTALNPGHWDTLDALDPASQMLTLKCCDPAMGSGHFLVALVDFLADRVLEAIATATLHVNAQPWAAHLAEGGNPWKSPVQQRIAAIRQSIKATAKEHGWAVTDAQLDDRHIVRRMILKKCIFGVDKNPMAVELA
;
A
#
# COMPACT_ATOMS: atom_id res chain seq x y z
N MET A 1 -1.50 11.46 -0.29
CA MET A 1 -2.51 10.40 0.02
C MET A 1 -1.86 9.18 0.67
N GLN A 2 -2.36 8.70 1.82
CA GLN A 2 -1.76 7.56 2.54
C GLN A 2 -2.42 6.19 2.30
N GLY A 3 -3.73 6.16 2.03
CA GLY A 3 -4.49 4.92 1.87
C GLY A 3 -4.28 4.19 0.53
N GLN A 4 -4.73 2.93 0.45
CA GLN A 4 -4.56 2.02 -0.69
C GLN A 4 -5.84 1.29 -1.12
N LEU A 5 -7.02 1.73 -0.67
CA LEU A 5 -8.27 1.01 -0.98
C LEU A 5 -8.56 0.94 -2.49
N PHE A 6 -8.20 1.98 -3.23
CA PHE A 6 -8.24 2.02 -4.68
C PHE A 6 -6.84 2.31 -5.20
N SER A 7 -6.46 1.67 -6.31
CA SER A 7 -5.18 1.96 -6.96
C SER A 7 -5.15 3.43 -7.41
N GLN A 8 -4.01 4.10 -7.21
CA GLN A 8 -3.77 5.46 -7.68
C GLN A 8 -3.96 5.56 -9.20
N ASP A 9 -3.61 4.50 -9.93
CA ASP A 9 -3.85 4.38 -11.36
C ASP A 9 -5.34 4.45 -11.75
N PHE A 10 -6.20 3.73 -11.02
CA PHE A 10 -7.65 3.84 -11.20
C PHE A 10 -8.14 5.25 -10.84
N LEU A 11 -7.70 5.78 -9.69
CA LEU A 11 -8.09 7.11 -9.24
C LEU A 11 -7.65 8.23 -10.19
N MET A 12 -6.52 8.07 -10.89
CA MET A 12 -6.03 9.05 -11.88
C MET A 12 -6.72 8.93 -13.23
N ARG A 13 -6.90 7.69 -13.72
CA ARG A 13 -7.30 7.42 -15.11
C ARG A 13 -8.62 6.65 -15.19
N GLY A 14 -8.67 5.46 -14.59
CA GLY A 14 -9.83 4.55 -14.71
C GLY A 14 -11.15 5.18 -14.26
N VAL A 15 -11.12 6.00 -13.20
CA VAL A 15 -12.31 6.72 -12.72
C VAL A 15 -12.92 7.62 -13.80
N ARG A 16 -12.11 8.17 -14.71
CA ARG A 16 -12.56 9.08 -15.78
C ARG A 16 -13.34 8.37 -16.88
N GLU A 17 -13.20 7.05 -16.95
CA GLU A 17 -13.91 6.20 -17.90
C GLU A 17 -15.30 5.78 -17.38
N THR A 18 -15.57 6.02 -16.09
CA THR A 18 -16.87 5.68 -15.49
C THR A 18 -17.98 6.60 -15.95
N SER A 19 -19.17 6.04 -16.16
CA SER A 19 -20.38 6.80 -16.50
C SER A 19 -20.66 7.91 -15.49
N SER A 20 -20.45 7.64 -14.20
CA SER A 20 -20.67 8.62 -13.14
C SER A 20 -19.71 9.82 -13.24
N TRP A 21 -18.46 9.60 -13.65
CA TRP A 21 -17.51 10.70 -13.89
C TRP A 21 -17.85 11.49 -15.15
N GLN A 22 -18.22 10.81 -16.23
CA GLN A 22 -18.56 11.45 -17.51
C GLN A 22 -19.86 12.25 -17.43
N ALA A 23 -20.80 11.80 -16.59
CA ALA A 23 -22.05 12.50 -16.32
C ALA A 23 -21.87 13.69 -15.36
N PHE A 24 -20.78 13.77 -14.61
CA PHE A 24 -20.54 14.86 -13.67
C PHE A 24 -20.20 16.14 -14.43
N SER A 25 -21.21 17.00 -14.58
CA SER A 25 -21.08 18.21 -15.37
C SER A 25 -20.17 19.24 -14.70
N ASP A 26 -19.49 20.06 -15.51
CA ASP A 26 -18.66 21.15 -14.98
C ASP A 26 -19.49 22.13 -14.13
N VAL A 27 -20.78 22.31 -14.46
CA VAL A 27 -21.70 23.18 -13.68
C VAL A 27 -21.94 22.63 -12.28
N GLU A 28 -22.21 21.33 -12.14
CA GLU A 28 -22.36 20.70 -10.82
C GLU A 28 -21.06 20.74 -10.03
N TYR A 29 -19.93 20.49 -10.72
CA TYR A 29 -18.61 20.59 -10.12
C TYR A 29 -18.34 22.00 -9.55
N PHE A 30 -18.51 23.06 -10.35
CA PHE A 30 -18.25 24.42 -9.90
C PHE A 30 -19.19 24.85 -8.77
N LYS A 31 -20.44 24.39 -8.79
CA LYS A 31 -21.39 24.63 -7.68
C LYS A 31 -20.87 23.99 -6.39
N PHE A 32 -20.47 22.72 -6.45
CA PHE A 32 -19.93 21.99 -5.31
C PHE A 32 -18.64 22.61 -4.77
N GLU A 33 -17.69 22.92 -5.66
CA GLU A 33 -16.43 23.59 -5.32
C GLU A 33 -16.66 24.95 -4.65
N SER A 34 -17.59 25.76 -5.18
CA SER A 34 -17.94 27.05 -4.58
C SER A 34 -18.56 26.89 -3.19
N ALA A 35 -19.43 25.89 -3.00
CA ALA A 35 -20.01 25.58 -1.69
C ALA A 35 -18.93 25.18 -0.67
N LEU A 36 -17.99 24.31 -1.07
CA LEU A 36 -16.86 23.94 -0.22
C LEU A 36 -15.99 25.15 0.15
N HIS A 37 -15.63 26.02 -0.79
CA HIS A 37 -14.92 27.26 -0.47
C HIS A 37 -15.68 28.13 0.53
N SER A 38 -17.01 28.19 0.44
CA SER A 38 -17.84 28.92 1.41
C SER A 38 -17.86 28.27 2.78
N ILE A 39 -17.90 26.94 2.85
CA ILE A 39 -17.93 26.17 4.11
C ILE A 39 -16.60 26.33 4.87
N TYR A 40 -15.48 26.22 4.16
CA TYR A 40 -14.14 26.30 4.75
C TYR A 40 -13.64 27.74 4.93
N LYS A 41 -14.43 28.74 4.54
CA LYS A 41 -14.04 30.15 4.61
C LYS A 41 -13.69 30.55 6.03
N GLY A 42 -12.48 31.09 6.20
CA GLY A 42 -11.98 31.58 7.48
C GLY A 42 -11.29 30.52 8.35
N LEU A 43 -11.23 29.27 7.92
CA LEU A 43 -10.41 28.24 8.56
C LEU A 43 -8.95 28.34 8.12
N SER A 44 -8.05 27.93 9.00
CA SER A 44 -6.60 27.87 8.80
C SER A 44 -5.98 26.84 9.75
N THR A 45 -4.66 26.65 9.69
CA THR A 45 -3.92 25.85 10.69
C THR A 45 -4.00 26.40 12.11
N GLU A 46 -4.25 27.70 12.26
CA GLU A 46 -4.33 28.39 13.56
C GLU A 46 -5.75 28.34 14.16
N SER A 47 -6.71 27.75 13.46
CA SER A 47 -8.10 27.71 13.90
C SER A 47 -8.28 26.72 15.05
N THR A 48 -8.71 27.21 16.21
CA THR A 48 -9.03 26.40 17.39
C THR A 48 -10.51 26.01 17.41
N VAL A 49 -10.87 25.05 16.56
CA VAL A 49 -12.25 24.56 16.41
C VAL A 49 -12.40 23.22 17.12
N ASN A 50 -13.27 23.14 18.12
CA ASN A 50 -13.53 21.88 18.83
C ASN A 50 -14.35 20.90 17.98
N GLU A 51 -14.59 19.69 18.47
CA GLU A 51 -15.27 18.62 17.73
C GLU A 51 -16.68 19.01 17.30
N ALA A 52 -17.54 19.42 18.24
CA ALA A 52 -18.91 19.84 17.96
C ALA A 52 -18.98 21.05 16.99
N GLN A 53 -18.03 21.98 17.09
CA GLN A 53 -17.92 23.08 16.13
C GLN A 53 -17.46 22.60 14.75
N THR A 54 -16.54 21.64 14.68
CA THR A 54 -16.07 21.05 13.43
C THR A 54 -17.22 20.33 12.72
N GLU A 55 -18.04 19.60 13.48
CA GLU A 55 -19.27 18.99 12.98
C GLU A 55 -20.24 20.01 12.39
N ALA A 56 -20.62 21.02 13.18
CA ALA A 56 -21.64 21.99 12.80
C ALA A 56 -21.18 22.94 11.68
N LEU A 57 -19.91 23.39 11.71
CA LEU A 57 -19.40 24.39 10.77
C LEU A 57 -18.95 23.77 9.45
N VAL A 58 -18.45 22.53 9.48
CA VAL A 58 -17.84 21.86 8.33
C VAL A 58 -18.62 20.60 7.97
N ILE A 59 -18.57 19.56 8.81
CA ILE A 59 -18.95 18.20 8.42
C ILE A 59 -20.42 18.12 8.00
N ASN A 60 -21.35 18.64 8.81
CA ASN A 60 -22.78 18.60 8.52
C ASN A 60 -23.12 19.35 7.22
N LYS A 61 -22.46 20.48 6.97
CA LYS A 61 -22.67 21.24 5.72
C LYS A 61 -22.10 20.51 4.52
N VAL A 62 -20.94 19.88 4.67
CA VAL A 62 -20.35 19.05 3.62
C VAL A 62 -21.24 17.84 3.31
N LEU A 63 -21.82 17.19 4.33
CA LEU A 63 -22.77 16.09 4.13
C LEU A 63 -24.02 16.53 3.35
N VAL A 64 -24.53 17.74 3.57
CA VAL A 64 -25.61 18.32 2.78
C VAL A 64 -25.20 18.47 1.31
N GLU A 65 -24.02 19.03 1.02
CA GLU A 65 -23.51 19.18 -0.35
C GLU A 65 -23.21 17.84 -1.04
N LEU A 66 -22.87 16.80 -0.26
CA LEU A 66 -22.71 15.42 -0.71
C LEU A 66 -24.05 14.68 -0.90
N GLY A 67 -25.17 15.36 -0.65
CA GLY A 67 -26.52 14.83 -0.89
C GLY A 67 -27.03 13.87 0.18
N TRP A 68 -26.42 13.85 1.37
CA TRP A 68 -26.95 13.13 2.54
C TRP A 68 -28.12 13.89 3.19
N GLY A 69 -28.10 15.23 3.12
CA GLY A 69 -29.16 16.07 3.68
C GLY A 69 -29.44 15.74 5.14
N ASP A 70 -30.72 15.55 5.48
CA ASP A 70 -31.16 15.15 6.82
C ASP A 70 -31.29 13.61 6.97
N ASP A 71 -30.84 12.81 6.01
CA ASP A 71 -30.98 11.35 5.99
C ASP A 71 -29.86 10.64 6.76
N PHE A 72 -29.63 11.10 8.00
CA PHE A 72 -28.76 10.49 8.98
C PHE A 72 -29.39 10.52 10.39
N LEU A 73 -28.92 9.66 11.28
CA LEU A 73 -29.23 9.70 12.71
C LEU A 73 -27.94 9.96 13.50
N PRO A 74 -27.90 10.98 14.36
CA PRO A 74 -26.74 11.24 15.19
C PRO A 74 -26.67 10.27 16.37
N GLN A 75 -25.45 9.92 16.77
CA GLN A 75 -25.12 9.25 18.03
C GLN A 75 -25.94 7.98 18.32
N VAL A 76 -26.11 7.13 17.30
CA VAL A 76 -26.75 5.81 17.46
C VAL A 76 -25.75 4.85 18.10
N ASN A 77 -26.22 3.99 19.00
CA ASN A 77 -25.36 3.11 19.78
C ASN A 77 -25.25 1.71 19.15
N LEU A 78 -24.02 1.23 18.90
CA LEU A 78 -23.74 -0.12 18.38
C LEU A 78 -23.86 -1.21 19.47
N SER A 79 -24.06 -0.83 20.73
CA SER A 79 -24.21 -1.74 21.88
C SER A 79 -25.63 -1.71 22.45
N GLY A 80 -26.28 -2.87 22.53
CA GLY A 80 -27.63 -3.00 23.09
C GLY A 80 -27.74 -2.94 24.62
N LYS A 81 -26.64 -2.68 25.37
CA LYS A 81 -26.65 -2.72 26.86
C LYS A 81 -26.00 -1.52 27.54
N ARG A 82 -25.02 -0.84 26.91
CA ARG A 82 -24.29 0.30 27.47
C ARG A 82 -24.04 1.31 26.36
N ARG A 83 -23.89 2.60 26.70
CA ARG A 83 -23.50 3.66 25.74
C ARG A 83 -21.99 3.55 25.46
N GLU A 84 -21.63 2.48 24.77
CA GLU A 84 -20.30 2.12 24.31
C GLU A 84 -20.43 1.95 22.80
N ASP A 85 -19.47 2.45 22.02
CA ASP A 85 -19.47 2.31 20.56
C ASP A 85 -20.56 3.13 19.87
N VAL A 86 -20.45 4.45 19.97
CA VAL A 86 -21.43 5.40 19.42
C VAL A 86 -20.73 6.23 18.34
N PRO A 87 -20.82 5.85 17.06
CA PRO A 87 -20.40 6.70 15.96
C PRO A 87 -21.23 7.99 15.93
N ASP A 88 -20.63 9.08 15.47
CA ASP A 88 -21.33 10.38 15.40
C ASP A 88 -22.55 10.35 14.49
N CYS A 89 -22.48 9.65 13.36
CA CYS A 89 -23.59 9.53 12.42
C CYS A 89 -23.78 8.09 11.90
N LEU A 90 -25.04 7.67 11.79
CA LEU A 90 -25.48 6.56 10.94
C LEU A 90 -26.18 7.13 9.70
N LEU A 91 -25.66 6.83 8.52
CA LEU A 91 -26.09 7.40 7.24
C LEU A 91 -27.05 6.45 6.51
N PHE A 92 -28.11 6.97 5.88
CA PHE A 92 -29.17 6.17 5.24
C PHE A 92 -29.30 6.42 3.73
N ALA A 93 -29.89 5.45 3.02
CA ALA A 93 -30.18 5.55 1.60
C ALA A 93 -31.18 6.67 1.27
N ASP A 94 -32.19 6.82 2.12
CA ASP A 94 -33.26 7.79 1.99
C ASP A 94 -33.98 7.96 3.35
N THR A 95 -34.97 8.86 3.36
CA THR A 95 -35.79 9.13 4.55
C THR A 95 -36.59 7.90 5.00
N ALA A 96 -37.02 7.02 4.09
CA ALA A 96 -37.79 5.84 4.45
C ALA A 96 -36.96 4.83 5.26
N HIS A 97 -35.70 4.60 4.87
CA HIS A 97 -34.77 3.76 5.64
C HIS A 97 -34.46 4.36 7.02
N LYS A 98 -34.30 5.69 7.10
CA LYS A 98 -34.16 6.40 8.38
C LYS A 98 -35.38 6.22 9.28
N ASP A 99 -36.58 6.29 8.71
CA ASP A 99 -37.82 6.13 9.47
C ASP A 99 -38.02 4.68 9.94
N LEU A 100 -37.62 3.69 9.14
CA LEU A 100 -37.56 2.28 9.56
C LEU A 100 -36.59 2.09 10.74
N ALA A 101 -35.41 2.72 10.67
CA ALA A 101 -34.46 2.69 11.78
C ALA A 101 -35.03 3.32 13.05
N ARG A 102 -35.72 4.47 12.95
CA ARG A 102 -36.39 5.12 14.10
C ARG A 102 -37.50 4.28 14.72
N ALA A 103 -38.09 3.36 13.95
CA ALA A 103 -39.12 2.45 14.43
C ALA A 103 -38.55 1.22 15.15
N GLU A 104 -37.23 1.00 15.14
CA GLU A 104 -36.59 -0.09 15.87
C GLU A 104 -36.67 0.14 17.39
N ASN A 105 -36.85 -0.95 18.13
CA ASN A 105 -36.96 -0.89 19.60
C ASN A 105 -35.58 -0.86 20.30
N LYS A 106 -34.48 -0.97 19.54
CA LYS A 106 -33.11 -0.98 20.07
C LYS A 106 -32.18 -0.29 19.09
N ASP A 107 -31.29 0.54 19.62
CA ASP A 107 -30.32 1.33 18.84
C ASP A 107 -29.45 0.47 17.92
N ASP A 108 -29.02 -0.71 18.38
CA ASP A 108 -28.14 -1.60 17.61
C ASP A 108 -28.83 -2.16 16.34
N ARG A 109 -30.15 -2.22 16.32
CA ARG A 109 -30.93 -2.68 15.16
C ARG A 109 -31.10 -1.61 14.10
N CYS A 110 -30.98 -0.33 14.44
CA CYS A 110 -31.04 0.77 13.48
C CYS A 110 -30.04 0.59 12.34
N TYR A 111 -28.87 -0.01 12.63
CA TYR A 111 -27.81 -0.26 11.67
C TYR A 111 -28.20 -1.21 10.54
N ARG A 112 -29.21 -2.06 10.71
CA ARG A 112 -29.72 -2.95 9.64
C ARG A 112 -30.29 -2.20 8.44
N HIS A 113 -30.66 -0.93 8.65
CA HIS A 113 -31.24 -0.06 7.63
C HIS A 113 -30.23 1.00 7.12
N GLY A 114 -29.01 1.04 7.67
CA GLY A 114 -27.98 2.03 7.33
C GLY A 114 -27.11 1.61 6.14
N LEU A 115 -26.42 2.60 5.56
CA LEU A 115 -25.44 2.41 4.49
C LEU A 115 -23.99 2.51 4.97
N ALA A 116 -23.74 3.48 5.85
CA ALA A 116 -22.40 3.79 6.33
C ALA A 116 -22.45 4.46 7.71
N ILE A 117 -21.36 4.34 8.45
CA ILE A 117 -21.13 5.13 9.67
C ILE A 117 -20.17 6.29 9.38
N LEU A 118 -20.28 7.37 10.13
CA LEU A 118 -19.31 8.47 10.11
C LEU A 118 -18.89 8.80 11.55
N GLU A 119 -17.58 8.96 11.73
CA GLU A 119 -16.95 9.49 12.93
C GLU A 119 -16.23 10.80 12.58
N ALA A 120 -16.51 11.82 13.36
CA ALA A 120 -15.91 13.14 13.31
C ALA A 120 -14.85 13.29 14.41
N LYS A 121 -13.89 14.17 14.17
CA LYS A 121 -12.93 14.64 15.16
C LYS A 121 -12.79 16.15 15.03
N ARG A 122 -12.29 16.78 16.09
CA ARG A 122 -11.92 18.20 16.03
C ARG A 122 -10.97 18.52 14.87
N TRP A 123 -11.05 19.75 14.39
CA TRP A 123 -10.21 20.29 13.32
C TRP A 123 -8.73 19.94 13.51
N LEU A 124 -8.13 19.37 12.46
CA LEU A 124 -6.70 19.00 12.38
C LEU A 124 -6.22 17.95 13.39
N ARG A 125 -7.12 17.26 14.11
CA ARG A 125 -6.71 16.12 14.95
C ARG A 125 -6.09 15.02 14.07
N PRO A 126 -4.87 14.55 14.36
CA PRO A 126 -4.28 13.44 13.62
C PRO A 126 -5.17 12.19 13.68
N LEU A 127 -5.40 11.56 12.52
CA LEU A 127 -6.30 10.41 12.43
C LEU A 127 -5.61 9.07 12.77
N ASP A 128 -4.30 8.95 12.58
CA ASP A 128 -3.53 7.70 12.79
C ASP A 128 -2.65 7.68 14.05
N ARG A 129 -2.75 8.72 14.88
CA ARG A 129 -1.97 8.84 16.11
C ARG A 129 -2.88 9.27 17.24
N GLY A 130 -2.71 8.63 18.39
CA GLY A 130 -3.34 9.09 19.63
C GLY A 130 -2.79 10.42 20.10
N ASP A 131 -3.63 11.20 20.78
CA ASP A 131 -3.26 12.46 21.40
C ASP A 131 -3.33 12.32 22.93
N ALA A 132 -2.17 12.27 23.58
CA ALA A 132 -2.11 12.13 25.03
C ALA A 132 -2.66 13.37 25.78
N SER A 133 -2.80 14.52 25.10
CA SER A 133 -3.41 15.72 25.65
C SER A 133 -4.95 15.67 25.67
N GLU A 134 -5.56 14.63 25.08
CA GLU A 134 -6.99 14.34 25.16
C GLU A 134 -7.24 13.12 26.06
N PRO A 135 -7.43 13.30 27.38
CA PRO A 135 -7.60 12.19 28.31
C PRO A 135 -8.84 11.35 27.95
N THR A 136 -9.89 11.98 27.44
CA THR A 136 -11.17 11.32 27.13
C THR A 136 -11.13 10.47 25.86
N ASP A 137 -10.17 10.72 24.95
CA ASP A 137 -10.01 9.96 23.71
C ASP A 137 -8.52 9.90 23.28
N PRO A 138 -7.68 9.17 24.03
CA PRO A 138 -6.23 9.22 23.86
C PRO A 138 -5.71 8.34 22.72
N ASN A 139 -6.59 7.57 22.06
CA ASN A 139 -6.23 6.61 21.02
C ASN A 139 -6.28 7.25 19.63
N ALA A 140 -5.67 6.60 18.66
CA ALA A 140 -5.80 6.99 17.26
C ALA A 140 -7.27 6.85 16.80
N PRO A 141 -7.87 7.90 16.20
CA PRO A 141 -9.22 7.82 15.62
C PRO A 141 -9.39 6.68 14.61
N SER A 142 -8.36 6.32 13.84
CA SER A 142 -8.42 5.20 12.90
C SER A 142 -8.65 3.86 13.61
N SER A 143 -8.01 3.61 14.76
CA SER A 143 -8.25 2.40 15.56
C SER A 143 -9.68 2.32 16.10
N GLN A 144 -10.28 3.47 16.43
CA GLN A 144 -11.69 3.56 16.82
C GLN A 144 -12.61 3.18 15.63
N MET A 145 -12.32 3.69 14.43
CA MET A 145 -13.07 3.35 13.21
C MET A 145 -13.00 1.86 12.88
N LEU A 146 -11.84 1.20 13.02
CA LEU A 146 -11.72 -0.25 12.80
C LEU A 146 -12.65 -1.04 13.74
N ARG A 147 -12.69 -0.64 15.01
CA ARG A 147 -13.54 -1.26 16.02
C ARG A 147 -15.03 -1.05 15.70
N TYR A 148 -15.41 0.17 15.30
CA TYR A 148 -16.78 0.47 14.88
C TYR A 148 -17.22 -0.35 13.67
N LEU A 149 -16.37 -0.49 12.66
CA LEU A 149 -16.69 -1.29 11.48
C LEU A 149 -16.85 -2.77 11.79
N SER A 150 -15.95 -3.33 12.62
CA SER A 150 -16.09 -4.71 13.11
C SER A 150 -17.44 -4.93 13.81
N ARG A 151 -17.86 -3.95 14.62
CA ARG A 151 -19.11 -4.04 15.37
C ARG A 151 -20.33 -3.84 14.47
N ALA A 152 -20.30 -2.83 13.61
CA ALA A 152 -21.36 -2.50 12.66
C ALA A 152 -21.66 -3.68 11.72
N ASP A 153 -20.64 -4.37 11.19
CA ASP A 153 -20.81 -5.55 10.33
C ASP A 153 -21.63 -6.66 11.03
N VAL A 154 -21.40 -6.87 12.32
CA VAL A 154 -22.13 -7.88 13.10
C VAL A 154 -23.55 -7.44 13.42
N VAL A 155 -23.77 -6.23 13.95
CA VAL A 155 -25.10 -5.81 14.42
C VAL A 155 -26.05 -5.45 13.27
N SER A 156 -25.50 -5.06 12.12
CA SER A 156 -26.26 -4.74 10.91
C SER A 156 -26.58 -5.96 10.03
N ASP A 157 -26.21 -7.17 10.46
CA ASP A 157 -26.26 -8.38 9.62
C ASP A 157 -25.55 -8.17 8.26
N ARG A 158 -24.36 -7.55 8.31
CA ARG A 158 -23.50 -7.17 7.17
C ARG A 158 -24.07 -6.11 6.22
N ALA A 159 -25.12 -5.39 6.61
CA ALA A 159 -25.66 -4.28 5.81
C ALA A 159 -24.72 -3.07 5.79
N VAL A 160 -24.13 -2.72 6.94
CA VAL A 160 -23.17 -1.62 7.06
C VAL A 160 -21.75 -2.16 7.00
N LYS A 161 -21.07 -1.80 5.92
CA LYS A 161 -19.68 -2.18 5.67
C LYS A 161 -18.75 -1.00 5.37
N TRP A 162 -19.32 0.19 5.21
CA TRP A 162 -18.59 1.42 4.92
C TRP A 162 -18.50 2.31 6.15
N GLY A 163 -17.34 2.93 6.34
CA GLY A 163 -17.10 3.89 7.42
C GLY A 163 -16.40 5.13 6.90
N MET A 164 -16.81 6.30 7.36
CA MET A 164 -16.18 7.58 7.08
C MET A 164 -15.51 8.11 8.34
N LEU A 165 -14.25 8.52 8.23
CA LEU A 165 -13.54 9.17 9.32
C LEU A 165 -13.04 10.53 8.84
N THR A 166 -13.35 11.60 9.58
CA THR A 166 -12.88 12.94 9.23
C THR A 166 -12.55 13.78 10.45
N ASN A 167 -11.55 14.64 10.31
CA ASN A 167 -11.20 15.72 11.23
C ASN A 167 -11.53 17.10 10.62
N GLY A 168 -12.45 17.14 9.66
CA GLY A 168 -12.81 18.32 8.88
C GLY A 168 -11.88 18.58 7.70
N ASN A 169 -10.56 18.50 7.85
CA ASN A 169 -9.63 18.76 6.74
C ASN A 169 -9.42 17.54 5.82
N VAL A 170 -9.27 16.37 6.41
CA VAL A 170 -9.08 15.10 5.71
C VAL A 170 -10.34 14.24 5.86
N TRP A 171 -10.75 13.60 4.77
CA TRP A 171 -11.86 12.66 4.74
C TRP A 171 -11.35 11.29 4.30
N ARG A 172 -11.65 10.26 5.11
CA ARG A 172 -11.29 8.88 4.83
C ARG A 172 -12.51 8.00 4.66
N LEU A 173 -12.45 7.09 3.71
CA LEU A 173 -13.42 6.05 3.47
C LEU A 173 -12.78 4.68 3.72
N TYR A 174 -13.36 3.94 4.65
CA TYR A 174 -12.94 2.60 5.06
C TYR A 174 -13.94 1.56 4.58
N TRP A 175 -13.43 0.37 4.27
CA TRP A 175 -14.22 -0.79 3.84
C TRP A 175 -13.98 -1.97 4.78
N GLN A 176 -15.06 -2.57 5.29
CA GLN A 176 -14.98 -3.66 6.27
C GLN A 176 -14.29 -4.92 5.72
N ASP A 177 -14.49 -5.26 4.44
CA ASP A 177 -13.93 -6.48 3.85
C ASP A 177 -12.54 -6.27 3.21
N ALA A 178 -11.90 -5.12 3.44
CA ALA A 178 -10.53 -4.83 3.00
C ALA A 178 -9.51 -5.86 3.53
N ARG A 179 -8.37 -6.06 2.85
CA ARG A 179 -7.30 -7.00 3.31
C ARG A 179 -6.70 -6.52 4.62
N SER A 180 -6.35 -5.23 4.65
CA SER A 180 -5.84 -4.53 5.81
C SER A 180 -6.62 -3.25 5.97
N ARG A 181 -7.59 -3.20 6.89
CA ARG A 181 -8.42 -2.01 7.07
C ARG A 181 -7.62 -0.81 7.56
N SER A 182 -6.50 -1.04 8.24
CA SER A 182 -5.58 0.03 8.67
C SER A 182 -4.78 0.65 7.52
N GLU A 183 -4.60 -0.04 6.38
CA GLU A 183 -3.80 0.43 5.22
C GLU A 183 -4.66 0.72 3.97
N GLU A 184 -5.71 -0.09 3.75
CA GLU A 184 -6.63 -0.01 2.62
C GLU A 184 -7.85 0.85 2.96
N PHE A 185 -7.61 2.15 3.10
CA PHE A 185 -8.65 3.19 3.08
C PHE A 185 -8.44 4.12 1.87
N PHE A 186 -9.44 4.92 1.54
CA PHE A 186 -9.33 6.00 0.57
C PHE A 186 -9.33 7.34 1.30
N GLU A 187 -8.47 8.29 0.92
CA GLU A 187 -8.26 9.53 1.67
C GLU A 187 -8.19 10.75 0.74
N VAL A 188 -8.94 11.80 1.05
CA VAL A 188 -8.78 13.10 0.38
C VAL A 188 -8.53 14.18 1.42
N ASP A 189 -7.44 14.94 1.25
CA ASP A 189 -7.23 16.19 1.98
C ASP A 189 -7.97 17.32 1.25
N VAL A 190 -9.20 17.56 1.70
CA VAL A 190 -10.10 18.56 1.12
C VAL A 190 -9.56 19.96 1.36
N ALA A 191 -8.99 20.22 2.55
CA ALA A 191 -8.45 21.53 2.87
C ALA A 191 -7.20 21.87 2.05
N ALA A 192 -6.31 20.89 1.81
CA ALA A 192 -5.17 21.06 0.93
C ALA A 192 -5.60 21.28 -0.53
N ALA A 193 -6.64 20.57 -1.01
CA ALA A 193 -7.20 20.79 -2.33
C ALA A 193 -7.86 22.18 -2.47
N LEU A 194 -8.49 22.70 -1.42
CA LEU A 194 -9.06 24.06 -1.41
C LEU A 194 -8.01 25.17 -1.20
N GLY A 195 -6.75 24.82 -0.93
CA GLY A 195 -5.68 25.80 -0.69
C GLY A 195 -5.83 26.58 0.61
N ILE A 196 -6.32 25.93 1.67
CA ILE A 196 -6.52 26.56 2.99
C ILE A 196 -5.17 27.01 3.58
N GLN A 197 -5.16 28.20 4.17
CA GLN A 197 -3.95 28.83 4.69
C GLN A 197 -3.24 27.95 5.73
N GLY A 198 -1.94 27.71 5.51
CA GLY A 198 -1.07 26.92 6.38
C GLY A 198 -1.07 25.42 6.08
N ILE A 199 -2.02 24.92 5.27
CA ILE A 199 -2.07 23.52 4.86
C ILE A 199 -1.34 23.38 3.53
N GLN A 200 -0.26 22.60 3.52
CA GLN A 200 0.55 22.36 2.33
C GLN A 200 0.11 21.07 1.62
N ARG A 201 0.12 21.10 0.29
CA ARG A 201 -0.07 19.92 -0.54
C ARG A 201 1.21 19.10 -0.58
N GLU A 202 1.06 17.78 -0.57
CA GLU A 202 2.18 16.88 -0.75
C GLU A 202 2.55 16.77 -2.25
N PRO A 203 3.83 16.54 -2.61
CA PRO A 203 4.28 16.49 -4.01
C PRO A 203 3.51 15.49 -4.90
N ASP A 204 3.06 14.38 -4.33
CA ASP A 204 2.35 13.32 -5.06
C ASP A 204 0.81 13.42 -4.91
N ASP A 205 0.27 14.51 -4.35
CA ASP A 205 -1.17 14.72 -4.27
C ASP A 205 -1.79 15.03 -5.63
N PHE A 206 -3.00 14.51 -5.85
CA PHE A 206 -3.82 14.82 -7.01
C PHE A 206 -3.97 16.32 -7.21
N ALA A 207 -4.03 16.75 -8.47
CA ALA A 207 -4.35 18.14 -8.80
C ALA A 207 -5.65 18.57 -8.08
N PRO A 208 -5.74 19.81 -7.55
CA PRO A 208 -6.83 20.24 -6.67
C PRO A 208 -8.23 19.91 -7.20
N ALA A 209 -8.49 20.28 -8.46
CA ALA A 209 -9.79 20.01 -9.07
C ALA A 209 -10.10 18.51 -9.21
N HIS A 210 -9.08 17.70 -9.51
CA HIS A 210 -9.24 16.24 -9.58
C HIS A 210 -9.51 15.64 -8.20
N ALA A 211 -8.82 16.13 -7.16
CA ALA A 211 -9.05 15.71 -5.77
C ALA A 211 -10.48 16.02 -5.30
N LEU A 212 -11.00 17.23 -5.60
CA LEU A 212 -12.36 17.62 -5.24
C LEU A 212 -13.42 16.83 -6.02
N ARG A 213 -13.16 16.51 -7.31
CA ARG A 213 -14.02 15.60 -8.07
C ARG A 213 -14.05 14.21 -7.44
N LEU A 214 -12.90 13.63 -7.11
CA LEU A 214 -12.82 12.35 -6.41
C LEU A 214 -13.58 12.41 -5.07
N PHE A 215 -13.40 13.47 -4.29
CA PHE A 215 -14.13 13.66 -3.04
C PHE A 215 -15.65 13.60 -3.25
N PHE A 216 -16.17 14.37 -4.21
CA PHE A 216 -17.59 14.33 -4.56
C PHE A 216 -18.05 12.92 -4.99
N MET A 217 -17.31 12.28 -5.88
CA MET A 217 -17.69 10.98 -6.46
C MET A 217 -17.73 9.85 -5.44
N PHE A 218 -16.83 9.85 -4.46
CA PHE A 218 -16.69 8.75 -3.50
C PHE A 218 -17.43 8.99 -2.18
N PHE A 219 -17.72 10.24 -1.79
CA PHE A 219 -18.37 10.53 -0.50
C PHE A 219 -19.84 10.91 -0.63
N ARG A 220 -20.35 11.15 -1.84
CA ARG A 220 -21.78 11.45 -2.06
C ARG A 220 -22.67 10.25 -1.74
N ARG A 221 -23.89 10.49 -1.25
CA ARG A 221 -24.88 9.44 -0.96
C ARG A 221 -25.10 8.50 -2.14
N GLY A 222 -25.19 9.06 -3.35
CA GLY A 222 -25.38 8.29 -4.58
C GLY A 222 -24.28 7.26 -4.89
N ALA A 223 -23.08 7.39 -4.32
CA ALA A 223 -22.01 6.42 -4.50
C ALA A 223 -22.27 5.11 -3.72
N PHE A 224 -23.02 5.20 -2.62
CA PHE A 224 -23.38 4.08 -1.75
C PHE A 224 -24.64 3.34 -2.22
N LEU A 225 -25.31 3.83 -3.26
CA LEU A 225 -26.50 3.23 -3.84
C LEU A 225 -26.15 2.40 -5.08
N PRO A 226 -26.95 1.38 -5.42
CA PRO A 226 -26.87 0.69 -6.71
C PRO A 226 -26.83 1.67 -7.89
N GLN A 227 -25.96 1.42 -8.85
CA GLN A 227 -25.80 2.27 -10.03
C GLN A 227 -26.68 1.77 -11.18
N ASP A 228 -27.59 2.61 -11.69
CA ASP A 228 -28.52 2.24 -12.77
C ASP A 228 -27.81 1.86 -14.09
N TRP A 229 -26.59 2.36 -14.30
CA TRP A 229 -25.77 2.06 -15.46
C TRP A 229 -24.97 0.76 -15.33
N ASP A 230 -24.91 0.16 -14.14
CA ASP A 230 -24.28 -1.14 -13.92
C ASP A 230 -25.35 -2.24 -13.88
N ASN A 231 -25.37 -3.09 -14.90
CA ASN A 231 -26.33 -4.20 -15.01
C ASN A 231 -26.28 -5.20 -13.85
N THR A 232 -25.20 -5.20 -13.07
CA THR A 232 -25.05 -6.04 -11.87
C THR A 232 -25.60 -5.40 -10.60
N GLY A 233 -26.07 -4.15 -10.67
CA GLY A 233 -26.65 -3.41 -9.55
C GLY A 233 -25.66 -3.10 -8.44
N ARG A 234 -24.35 -3.06 -8.73
CA ARG A 234 -23.32 -2.71 -7.75
C ARG A 234 -23.39 -1.23 -7.38
N THR A 235 -22.89 -0.90 -6.19
CA THR A 235 -22.62 0.48 -5.80
C THR A 235 -21.42 1.03 -6.58
N PHE A 236 -21.24 2.36 -6.61
CA PHE A 236 -20.07 2.96 -7.27
C PHE A 236 -18.77 2.45 -6.65
N HIS A 237 -18.71 2.33 -5.32
CA HIS A 237 -17.51 1.80 -4.65
C HIS A 237 -17.22 0.35 -4.99
N ALA A 238 -18.25 -0.50 -5.05
CA ALA A 238 -18.07 -1.91 -5.41
C ALA A 238 -17.60 -2.06 -6.87
N TYR A 239 -18.13 -1.24 -7.77
CA TYR A 239 -17.62 -1.14 -9.14
C TYR A 239 -16.16 -0.65 -9.16
N ALA A 240 -15.86 0.45 -8.47
CA ALA A 240 -14.52 1.04 -8.40
C ALA A 240 -13.48 0.07 -7.81
N LEU A 241 -13.83 -0.70 -6.78
CA LEU A 241 -12.97 -1.75 -6.20
C LEU A 241 -12.65 -2.84 -7.23
N ASN A 242 -13.67 -3.28 -7.97
CA ASN A 242 -13.50 -4.28 -9.02
C ASN A 242 -12.59 -3.76 -10.13
N GLU A 243 -12.85 -2.55 -10.64
CA GLU A 243 -12.02 -1.95 -11.68
C GLU A 243 -10.60 -1.69 -11.21
N ALA A 244 -10.40 -1.13 -10.02
CA ALA A 244 -9.08 -0.89 -9.46
C ALA A 244 -8.24 -2.17 -9.40
N ARG A 245 -8.86 -3.28 -8.99
CA ARG A 245 -8.23 -4.61 -8.98
C ARG A 245 -7.89 -5.10 -10.39
N LEU A 246 -8.81 -4.97 -11.36
CA LEU A 246 -8.55 -5.35 -12.75
C LEU A 246 -7.40 -4.53 -13.38
N TYR A 247 -7.33 -3.23 -13.08
CA TYR A 247 -6.21 -2.38 -13.51
C TYR A 247 -4.88 -2.84 -12.91
N GLU A 248 -4.85 -3.13 -11.60
CA GLU A 248 -3.65 -3.62 -10.91
C GLU A 248 -3.20 -4.98 -11.48
N GLU A 249 -4.12 -5.93 -11.64
CA GLU A 249 -3.85 -7.24 -12.21
C GLU A 249 -3.31 -7.13 -13.63
N LYS A 250 -3.88 -6.25 -14.46
CA LYS A 250 -3.39 -6.00 -15.82
C LYS A 250 -1.97 -5.43 -15.84
N VAL A 251 -1.68 -4.41 -15.03
CA VAL A 251 -0.32 -3.82 -14.96
C VAL A 251 0.70 -4.85 -14.48
N SER A 252 0.34 -5.66 -13.48
CA SER A 252 1.18 -6.75 -12.98
C SER A 252 1.44 -7.82 -14.04
N GLN A 253 0.40 -8.26 -14.77
CA GLN A 253 0.53 -9.26 -15.84
C GLN A 253 1.41 -8.75 -16.98
N ASP A 254 1.20 -7.51 -17.41
CA ASP A 254 1.97 -6.84 -18.47
C ASP A 254 3.45 -6.67 -18.08
N LEU A 255 3.70 -6.16 -16.87
CA LEU A 255 5.06 -6.00 -16.34
C LEU A 255 5.73 -7.37 -16.26
N GLY A 256 5.04 -8.37 -15.70
CA GLY A 256 5.53 -9.73 -15.62
C GLY A 256 5.89 -10.28 -17.00
N ALA A 257 4.96 -10.25 -17.96
CA ALA A 257 5.17 -10.73 -19.32
C ALA A 257 6.43 -10.12 -19.97
N ARG A 258 6.64 -8.81 -19.80
CA ARG A 258 7.83 -8.12 -20.30
C ARG A 258 9.10 -8.52 -19.58
N VAL A 259 9.01 -8.72 -18.26
CA VAL A 259 10.12 -9.20 -17.45
C VAL A 259 10.59 -10.57 -17.93
N PHE A 260 9.67 -11.50 -18.19
CA PHE A 260 10.01 -12.84 -18.68
C PHE A 260 10.46 -12.86 -20.13
N ALA A 261 9.80 -12.10 -21.00
CA ALA A 261 10.08 -12.14 -22.44
C ALA A 261 11.43 -11.50 -22.77
N ASP A 262 11.72 -10.34 -22.15
CA ASP A 262 12.78 -9.45 -22.63
C ASP A 262 13.72 -9.00 -21.51
N ILE A 263 13.20 -8.38 -20.44
CA ILE A 263 14.04 -7.63 -19.49
C ILE A 263 15.01 -8.56 -18.75
N PHE A 264 14.57 -9.73 -18.30
CA PHE A 264 15.44 -10.63 -17.56
C PHE A 264 16.62 -11.13 -18.40
N ALA A 265 16.35 -11.52 -19.65
CA ALA A 265 17.39 -11.93 -20.59
C ALA A 265 18.32 -10.75 -20.95
N GLN A 266 17.79 -9.53 -21.12
CA GLN A 266 18.59 -8.33 -21.39
C GLN A 266 19.48 -7.96 -20.21
N LEU A 267 18.99 -8.05 -18.97
CA LEU A 267 19.80 -7.85 -17.77
C LEU A 267 20.93 -8.86 -17.70
N ALA A 268 20.62 -10.15 -17.88
CA ALA A 268 21.62 -11.20 -17.89
C ALA A 268 22.69 -10.98 -18.98
N ASP A 269 22.27 -10.64 -20.20
CA ASP A 269 23.18 -10.40 -21.33
C ASP A 269 24.06 -9.15 -21.08
N ALA A 270 23.48 -8.08 -20.56
CA ALA A 270 24.18 -6.87 -20.15
C ALA A 270 25.25 -7.16 -19.09
N LEU A 271 24.90 -7.99 -18.10
CA LEU A 271 25.82 -8.37 -17.04
C LEU A 271 26.97 -9.23 -17.57
N ALA A 272 26.67 -10.30 -18.31
CA ALA A 272 27.67 -11.22 -18.85
C ALA A 272 28.65 -10.52 -19.80
N ARG A 273 28.17 -9.58 -20.63
CA ARG A 273 29.03 -8.83 -21.57
C ARG A 273 29.86 -7.74 -20.91
N GLY A 274 29.42 -7.25 -19.75
CA GLY A 274 30.13 -6.25 -18.96
C GLY A 274 31.17 -6.83 -18.00
N ASP A 275 31.23 -8.16 -17.86
CA ASP A 275 32.15 -8.86 -16.96
C ASP A 275 33.43 -9.28 -17.69
N LEU A 276 34.56 -8.70 -17.26
CA LEU A 276 35.88 -9.04 -17.81
C LEU A 276 36.39 -10.42 -17.36
N HIS A 277 35.75 -11.03 -16.36
CA HIS A 277 36.09 -12.35 -15.83
C HIS A 277 35.14 -13.45 -16.31
N ALA A 278 34.35 -13.17 -17.36
CA ALA A 278 33.41 -14.15 -17.90
C ALA A 278 34.12 -15.43 -18.34
N VAL A 279 33.56 -16.59 -17.97
CA VAL A 279 34.13 -17.90 -18.28
C VAL A 279 33.47 -18.46 -19.54
N THR A 280 34.27 -18.69 -20.57
CA THR A 280 33.80 -19.20 -21.87
C THR A 280 34.57 -20.42 -22.35
N PHE A 281 33.93 -21.22 -23.21
CA PHE A 281 34.55 -22.28 -24.00
C PHE A 281 34.26 -22.06 -25.49
N ASP A 282 35.12 -22.60 -26.36
CA ASP A 282 34.92 -22.54 -27.81
C ASP A 282 33.82 -23.52 -28.26
N THR A 283 32.92 -23.06 -29.12
CA THR A 283 31.98 -23.92 -29.86
C THR A 283 32.09 -23.69 -31.36
N GLY A 284 31.84 -24.71 -32.16
CA GLY A 284 31.97 -24.68 -33.63
C GLY A 284 33.32 -25.23 -34.14
N PHE A 285 33.54 -25.10 -35.46
CA PHE A 285 34.70 -25.70 -36.15
C PHE A 285 35.40 -24.67 -37.04
N GLY A 286 36.74 -24.68 -37.06
CA GLY A 286 37.54 -23.79 -37.90
C GLY A 286 37.20 -22.31 -37.71
N GLN A 287 36.94 -21.61 -38.82
CA GLN A 287 36.55 -20.19 -38.87
C GLN A 287 35.17 -19.88 -38.28
N PHE A 288 34.34 -20.91 -38.01
CA PHE A 288 33.03 -20.78 -37.37
C PHE A 288 33.10 -20.91 -35.84
N LYS A 289 34.31 -20.97 -35.26
CA LYS A 289 34.46 -20.95 -33.80
C LYS A 289 33.91 -19.66 -33.20
N ARG A 290 33.18 -19.79 -32.09
CA ARG A 290 32.65 -18.68 -31.30
C ARG A 290 32.77 -19.00 -29.80
N PRO A 291 33.05 -17.99 -28.95
CA PRO A 291 33.04 -18.18 -27.51
C PRO A 291 31.60 -18.40 -27.03
N LYS A 292 31.41 -19.36 -26.13
CA LYS A 292 30.14 -19.65 -25.46
C LYS A 292 30.36 -19.70 -23.95
N PHE A 293 29.43 -19.16 -23.18
CA PHE A 293 29.53 -19.10 -21.72
C PHE A 293 29.34 -20.50 -21.12
N THR A 294 30.08 -20.83 -20.06
CA THR A 294 29.92 -22.11 -19.35
C THR A 294 28.59 -22.15 -18.59
N PRO A 295 28.00 -23.34 -18.37
CA PRO A 295 26.78 -23.48 -17.57
C PRO A 295 26.90 -22.88 -16.16
N GLU A 296 28.02 -23.11 -15.48
CA GLU A 296 28.27 -22.61 -14.12
C GLU A 296 28.32 -21.09 -14.08
N TYR A 297 28.90 -20.46 -15.10
CA TYR A 297 28.92 -19.01 -15.22
C TYR A 297 27.53 -18.45 -15.55
N LEU A 298 26.75 -19.13 -16.38
CA LEU A 298 25.37 -18.73 -16.67
C LEU A 298 24.49 -18.79 -15.42
N ASP A 299 24.72 -19.73 -14.50
CA ASP A 299 24.05 -19.75 -13.20
C ASP A 299 24.46 -18.58 -12.31
N GLU A 300 25.75 -18.19 -12.29
CA GLU A 300 26.21 -16.98 -11.58
C GLU A 300 25.55 -15.71 -12.16
N VAL A 301 25.50 -15.58 -13.49
CA VAL A 301 24.84 -14.48 -14.19
C VAL A 301 23.34 -14.46 -13.89
N ARG A 302 22.69 -15.62 -13.84
CA ARG A 302 21.27 -15.74 -13.53
C ARG A 302 20.97 -15.20 -12.14
N GLU A 303 21.72 -15.62 -11.12
CA GLU A 303 21.56 -15.12 -9.75
C GLU A 303 21.85 -13.62 -9.65
N ALA A 304 22.88 -13.11 -10.33
CA ALA A 304 23.18 -11.69 -10.34
C ALA A 304 22.10 -10.85 -11.04
N ALA A 305 21.56 -11.32 -12.17
CA ALA A 305 20.48 -10.67 -12.90
C ALA A 305 19.19 -10.62 -12.06
N LEU A 306 18.90 -11.71 -11.34
CA LEU A 306 17.82 -11.76 -10.36
C LEU A 306 18.02 -10.68 -9.30
N VAL A 307 19.16 -10.67 -8.59
CA VAL A 307 19.46 -9.67 -7.55
C VAL A 307 19.34 -8.25 -8.06
N LEU A 308 19.86 -7.96 -9.24
CA LEU A 308 19.76 -6.63 -9.84
C LEU A 308 18.30 -6.23 -10.10
N LEU A 309 17.51 -7.13 -10.69
CA LEU A 309 16.09 -6.89 -10.92
C LEU A 309 15.34 -6.64 -9.60
N TYR A 310 15.64 -7.41 -8.55
CA TYR A 310 15.06 -7.20 -7.22
C TYR A 310 15.40 -5.82 -6.66
N ARG A 311 16.66 -5.42 -6.71
CA ARG A 311 17.09 -4.10 -6.22
C ARG A 311 16.37 -2.97 -6.93
N LEU A 312 16.20 -3.08 -8.25
CA LEU A 312 15.46 -2.09 -9.05
C LEU A 312 13.99 -2.03 -8.67
N LEU A 313 13.30 -3.17 -8.63
CA LEU A 313 11.88 -3.23 -8.29
C LEU A 313 11.61 -2.79 -6.84
N PHE A 314 12.47 -3.19 -5.89
CA PHE A 314 12.41 -2.71 -4.51
C PHE A 314 12.57 -1.20 -4.45
N LEU A 315 13.54 -0.63 -5.17
CA LEU A 315 13.77 0.80 -5.18
C LEU A 315 12.60 1.58 -5.77
N PHE A 316 12.03 1.10 -6.88
CA PHE A 316 10.84 1.72 -7.46
C PHE A 316 9.67 1.68 -6.48
N TYR A 317 9.43 0.53 -5.84
CA TYR A 317 8.40 0.38 -4.83
C TYR A 317 8.63 1.27 -3.61
N ALA A 318 9.85 1.27 -3.07
CA ALA A 318 10.19 2.00 -1.85
C ALA A 318 10.14 3.52 -2.05
N GLU A 319 10.57 4.03 -3.21
CA GLU A 319 10.44 5.45 -3.55
C GLU A 319 8.99 5.85 -3.81
N ASP A 320 8.23 5.09 -4.60
CA ASP A 320 6.81 5.38 -4.91
C ASP A 320 5.91 5.29 -3.64
N ARG A 321 6.36 4.55 -2.62
CA ARG A 321 5.71 4.44 -1.30
C ARG A 321 6.20 5.47 -0.28
N GLY A 322 7.22 6.26 -0.58
CA GLY A 322 7.85 7.19 0.38
C GLY A 322 8.52 6.47 1.56
N LEU A 323 8.96 5.23 1.36
CA LEU A 323 9.74 4.47 2.34
C LEU A 323 11.19 4.92 2.39
N LEU A 324 11.69 5.54 1.32
CA LEU A 324 13.00 6.18 1.23
C LEU A 324 12.87 7.70 1.43
N PRO A 325 13.96 8.44 1.74
CA PRO A 325 13.93 9.88 1.99
C PRO A 325 13.74 10.72 0.72
N VAL A 326 12.79 10.35 -0.15
CA VAL A 326 12.46 11.02 -1.43
C VAL A 326 12.04 12.49 -1.26
N ARG A 327 11.71 12.91 -0.04
CA ARG A 327 11.34 14.29 0.31
C ARG A 327 12.52 15.12 0.83
N ASP A 328 13.65 14.48 1.12
CA ASP A 328 14.88 15.17 1.51
C ASP A 328 15.62 15.60 0.25
N GLU A 329 15.89 16.90 0.11
CA GLU A 329 16.61 17.44 -1.05
C GLU A 329 17.99 16.81 -1.23
N ARG A 330 18.63 16.39 -0.13
CA ARG A 330 19.96 15.76 -0.13
C ARG A 330 19.94 14.38 -0.78
N TYR A 331 18.83 13.64 -0.64
CA TYR A 331 18.65 12.32 -1.26
C TYR A 331 18.27 12.41 -2.73
N ALA A 332 17.70 13.53 -3.17
CA ALA A 332 17.06 13.64 -4.48
C ALA A 332 18.03 13.36 -5.66
N GLU A 333 19.33 13.60 -5.51
CA GLU A 333 20.34 13.28 -6.54
C GLU A 333 20.59 11.78 -6.70
N TYR A 334 20.34 10.97 -5.67
CA TYR A 334 20.57 9.52 -5.61
C TYR A 334 19.33 8.68 -5.93
N SER A 335 18.19 9.35 -6.08
CA SER A 335 16.90 8.72 -6.29
C SER A 335 16.82 8.05 -7.65
N VAL A 336 16.33 6.81 -7.67
CA VAL A 336 16.07 6.09 -8.93
C VAL A 336 14.92 6.71 -9.71
N ARG A 337 13.96 7.40 -9.06
CA ARG A 337 12.93 8.20 -9.73
C ARG A 337 13.56 9.21 -10.70
N ARG A 338 14.63 9.90 -10.30
CA ARG A 338 15.36 10.81 -11.21
C ARG A 338 16.03 10.10 -12.38
N ILE A 339 16.57 8.90 -12.16
CA ILE A 339 17.12 8.07 -13.25
C ILE A 339 16.00 7.73 -14.24
N ARG A 340 14.85 7.26 -13.75
CA ARG A 340 13.70 6.90 -14.59
C ARG A 340 13.20 8.12 -15.37
N GLU A 341 13.06 9.28 -14.73
CA GLU A 341 12.61 10.54 -15.36
C GLU A 341 13.59 11.02 -16.44
N ALA A 342 14.89 11.04 -16.16
CA ALA A 342 15.91 11.45 -17.12
C ALA A 342 15.99 10.50 -18.33
N VAL A 343 15.85 9.19 -18.09
CA VAL A 343 15.76 8.19 -19.17
C VAL A 343 14.51 8.43 -20.01
N ARG A 344 13.34 8.60 -19.38
CA ARG A 344 12.07 8.87 -20.07
C ARG A 344 12.18 10.09 -20.98
N ASP A 345 12.59 11.23 -20.42
CA ASP A 345 12.63 12.50 -21.13
C ASP A 345 13.59 12.45 -22.32
N LYS A 346 14.72 11.75 -22.15
CA LYS A 346 15.70 11.57 -23.22
C LYS A 346 15.20 10.61 -24.31
N VAL A 347 14.49 9.54 -23.95
CA VAL A 347 13.85 8.62 -24.91
C VAL A 347 12.77 9.37 -25.71
N ASP A 348 11.92 10.15 -25.04
CA ASP A 348 10.84 10.92 -25.68
C ASP A 348 11.38 12.00 -26.63
N ALA A 349 12.54 12.57 -26.31
CA ALA A 349 13.27 13.48 -27.19
C ALA A 349 14.00 12.79 -28.36
N GLY A 350 13.93 11.46 -28.49
CA GLY A 350 14.66 10.70 -29.51
C GLY A 350 16.18 10.72 -29.30
N GLY A 351 16.64 10.96 -28.08
CA GLY A 351 18.05 11.09 -27.72
C GLY A 351 18.83 9.78 -27.82
N LYS A 352 20.15 9.89 -28.00
CA LYS A 352 21.06 8.73 -28.05
C LYS A 352 21.77 8.53 -26.70
N PHE A 353 21.93 7.27 -26.31
CA PHE A 353 22.68 6.85 -25.13
C PHE A 353 24.08 6.36 -25.51
N SER A 354 25.05 6.53 -24.59
CA SER A 354 26.45 6.17 -24.84
C SER A 354 26.63 4.65 -24.87
N SER A 355 27.37 4.14 -25.85
CA SER A 355 27.73 2.71 -25.93
C SER A 355 28.95 2.34 -25.09
N THR A 356 29.64 3.32 -24.51
CA THR A 356 30.89 3.11 -23.74
C THR A 356 30.80 3.61 -22.31
N ILE A 357 30.05 4.68 -22.06
CA ILE A 357 29.88 5.28 -20.74
C ILE A 357 28.66 4.66 -20.05
N GLY A 358 28.81 4.24 -18.79
CA GLY A 358 27.77 3.65 -17.95
C GLY A 358 27.42 4.55 -16.77
N HIS A 359 26.94 5.78 -17.02
CA HIS A 359 26.55 6.70 -15.96
C HIS A 359 25.40 6.15 -15.13
N ILE A 360 24.38 5.56 -15.78
CA ILE A 360 23.23 4.95 -15.10
C ILE A 360 23.69 3.82 -14.20
N TRP A 361 24.59 2.96 -14.69
CA TRP A 361 25.14 1.85 -13.91
C TRP A 361 25.92 2.32 -12.68
N LEU A 362 26.77 3.33 -12.83
CA LEU A 362 27.53 3.91 -11.72
C LEU A 362 26.60 4.54 -10.69
N HIS A 363 25.57 5.26 -11.13
CA HIS A 363 24.56 5.85 -10.25
C HIS A 363 23.85 4.74 -9.45
N LEU A 364 23.34 3.70 -10.11
CA LEU A 364 22.69 2.56 -9.43
C LEU A 364 23.59 1.92 -8.37
N LYS A 365 24.88 1.69 -8.67
CA LYS A 365 25.84 1.17 -7.67
C LYS A 365 26.02 2.11 -6.48
N GLY A 366 26.05 3.42 -6.73
CA GLY A 366 26.04 4.45 -5.69
C GLY A 366 24.81 4.33 -4.79
N THR A 367 23.61 4.30 -5.38
CA THR A 367 22.34 4.14 -4.67
C THR A 367 22.30 2.84 -3.86
N PHE A 368 22.76 1.71 -4.41
CA PHE A 368 22.82 0.43 -3.69
C PHE A 368 23.72 0.51 -2.45
N THR A 369 24.85 1.21 -2.56
CA THR A 369 25.78 1.41 -1.44
C THR A 369 25.19 2.29 -0.37
N LEU A 370 24.56 3.39 -0.79
CA LEU A 370 23.90 4.33 0.09
C LEU A 370 22.80 3.65 0.91
N ILE A 371 22.06 2.71 0.33
CA ILE A 371 21.03 1.95 1.04
C ILE A 371 21.62 0.92 2.01
N ASP A 372 22.66 0.19 1.58
CA ASP A 372 23.32 -0.85 2.38
C ASP A 372 24.02 -0.26 3.62
N GLN A 373 24.74 0.85 3.44
CA GLN A 373 25.61 1.42 4.48
C GLN A 373 24.97 2.58 5.23
N GLY A 374 23.98 3.25 4.64
CA GLY A 374 23.50 4.53 5.12
C GLY A 374 24.50 5.66 4.88
N ASP A 375 24.01 6.89 4.98
CA ASP A 375 24.82 8.11 4.98
C ASP A 375 24.02 9.24 5.64
N ASP A 376 24.48 9.69 6.82
CA ASP A 376 23.82 10.74 7.61
C ASP A 376 23.88 12.11 6.91
N ASP A 377 24.94 12.39 6.14
CA ASP A 377 25.08 13.65 5.40
C ASP A 377 24.00 13.74 4.30
N ILE A 378 23.61 12.60 3.73
CA ILE A 378 22.51 12.48 2.74
C ILE A 378 21.14 12.31 3.41
N GLY A 379 21.11 12.04 4.72
CA GLY A 379 19.88 11.80 5.48
C GLY A 379 19.31 10.39 5.30
N MET A 380 20.14 9.44 4.87
CA MET A 380 19.75 8.07 4.57
C MET A 380 20.17 7.12 5.70
N PRO A 381 19.23 6.52 6.45
CA PRO A 381 19.58 5.47 7.39
C PRO A 381 20.01 4.19 6.65
N ALA A 382 20.89 3.39 7.26
CA ALA A 382 21.23 2.07 6.74
C ALA A 382 20.00 1.13 6.78
N TYR A 383 19.67 0.52 5.64
CA TYR A 383 18.59 -0.48 5.57
C TYR A 383 19.18 -1.85 5.87
N ASN A 384 18.73 -2.44 6.98
CA ASN A 384 19.11 -3.79 7.34
C ASN A 384 18.52 -4.79 6.32
N GLY A 385 19.33 -5.74 5.86
CA GLY A 385 18.92 -6.80 4.94
C GLY A 385 20.09 -7.30 4.09
N GLY A 386 20.00 -8.50 3.52
CA GLY A 386 21.02 -9.06 2.63
C GLY A 386 20.91 -8.60 1.18
N LEU A 387 19.79 -8.00 0.76
CA LEU A 387 19.52 -7.67 -0.63
C LEU A 387 20.53 -6.68 -1.24
N PHE A 388 20.91 -5.64 -0.51
CA PHE A 388 21.87 -4.62 -0.96
C PHE A 388 23.33 -4.92 -0.58
N ASN A 389 23.55 -5.98 0.20
CA ASN A 389 24.89 -6.40 0.60
C ASN A 389 25.72 -6.78 -0.63
N ARG A 390 26.81 -6.04 -0.85
CA ARG A 390 27.71 -6.22 -2.00
C ARG A 390 28.35 -7.60 -2.05
N ALA A 391 28.69 -8.20 -0.91
CA ALA A 391 29.37 -9.50 -0.85
C ALA A 391 28.50 -10.65 -1.38
N ARG A 392 27.17 -10.47 -1.45
CA ARG A 392 26.24 -11.48 -1.96
C ARG A 392 26.14 -11.51 -3.48
N SER A 393 26.66 -10.50 -4.18
CA SER A 393 26.61 -10.48 -5.65
C SER A 393 27.93 -9.98 -6.26
N PRO A 394 29.02 -10.78 -6.16
CA PRO A 394 30.34 -10.40 -6.68
C PRO A 394 30.33 -10.02 -8.17
N LEU A 395 29.48 -10.65 -8.97
CA LEU A 395 29.33 -10.35 -10.38
C LEU A 395 28.87 -8.90 -10.62
N LEU A 396 27.95 -8.36 -9.80
CA LEU A 396 27.48 -6.98 -9.93
C LEU A 396 28.60 -5.96 -9.62
N GLU A 397 29.54 -6.30 -8.75
CA GLU A 397 30.65 -5.40 -8.38
C GLU A 397 31.72 -5.33 -9.49
N ARG A 398 31.99 -6.43 -10.19
CA ARG A 398 33.04 -6.52 -11.24
C ARG A 398 32.56 -6.19 -12.66
N THR A 399 31.24 -6.05 -12.83
CA THR A 399 30.62 -5.76 -14.13
C THR A 399 30.47 -4.27 -14.37
N ASN A 400 30.51 -3.85 -15.65
CA ASN A 400 30.13 -2.51 -16.07
C ASN A 400 29.15 -2.52 -17.25
N VAL A 401 28.02 -1.81 -17.12
CA VAL A 401 26.97 -1.76 -18.15
C VAL A 401 26.87 -0.36 -18.78
N PRO A 402 27.05 -0.21 -20.10
CA PRO A 402 26.88 1.08 -20.79
C PRO A 402 25.43 1.58 -20.77
N ASP A 403 25.25 2.91 -20.85
CA ASP A 403 23.93 3.55 -20.85
C ASP A 403 23.06 3.11 -22.03
N LYS A 404 23.66 2.83 -23.20
CA LYS A 404 22.95 2.30 -24.37
C LYS A 404 22.24 0.97 -24.09
N VAL A 405 22.71 0.22 -23.11
CA VAL A 405 22.13 -1.06 -22.70
C VAL A 405 21.23 -0.89 -21.48
N MET A 406 21.65 -0.13 -20.48
CA MET A 406 20.89 0.03 -19.23
C MET A 406 19.66 0.94 -19.40
N ALA A 407 19.73 2.02 -20.18
CA ALA A 407 18.62 2.97 -20.32
C ALA A 407 17.33 2.32 -20.88
N PRO A 408 17.38 1.53 -21.97
CA PRO A 408 16.19 0.83 -22.46
C PRO A 408 15.56 -0.11 -21.43
N ILE A 409 16.37 -0.76 -20.60
CA ILE A 409 15.88 -1.66 -19.55
C ILE A 409 15.15 -0.86 -18.46
N ILE A 410 15.72 0.26 -18.02
CA ILE A 410 15.08 1.17 -17.04
C ILE A 410 13.78 1.76 -17.60
N ASP A 411 13.76 2.17 -18.86
CA ASP A 411 12.55 2.68 -19.52
C ASP A 411 11.47 1.59 -19.61
N ALA A 412 11.85 0.37 -19.99
CA ALA A 412 10.96 -0.79 -20.08
C ALA A 412 10.42 -1.22 -18.72
N LEU A 413 11.13 -1.01 -17.61
CA LEU A 413 10.58 -1.22 -16.27
C LEU A 413 9.71 -0.04 -15.81
N SER A 414 9.90 1.17 -16.38
CA SER A 414 9.21 2.37 -15.89
C SER A 414 7.87 2.65 -16.57
N ARG A 415 7.66 2.19 -17.81
CA ARG A 415 6.47 2.52 -18.63
C ARG A 415 5.50 1.37 -18.77
N ARG A 416 4.22 1.69 -18.96
CA ARG A 416 3.19 0.70 -19.33
C ARG A 416 3.32 0.25 -20.77
N THR A 417 2.75 -0.92 -21.09
CA THR A 417 2.86 -1.57 -22.41
C THR A 417 2.22 -0.74 -23.52
N GLU A 418 1.04 -0.19 -23.26
CA GLU A 418 0.26 0.59 -24.22
C GLU A 418 1.01 1.86 -24.68
N ASP A 419 1.82 2.43 -23.79
CA ASP A 419 2.59 3.64 -24.06
C ASP A 419 3.86 3.37 -24.86
N LEU A 420 4.51 2.22 -24.65
CA LEU A 420 5.66 1.80 -25.45
C LEU A 420 5.28 1.55 -26.92
N MET A 421 4.08 1.03 -27.16
CA MET A 421 3.56 0.84 -28.53
C MET A 421 3.27 2.18 -29.24
N SER A 422 2.93 3.22 -28.46
CA SER A 422 2.60 4.55 -28.99
C SER A 422 3.83 5.43 -29.22
N ALA A 423 4.91 5.22 -28.49
CA ALA A 423 6.14 6.02 -28.56
C ALA A 423 7.05 5.71 -29.77
N GLY A 424 6.68 4.75 -30.62
CA GLY A 424 7.50 4.32 -31.75
C GLY A 424 8.73 3.57 -31.27
N SER A 425 8.67 2.24 -31.24
CA SER A 425 9.75 1.40 -30.74
C SER A 425 11.10 1.76 -31.40
N PRO A 426 12.15 2.08 -30.61
CA PRO A 426 13.52 1.97 -31.10
C PRO A 426 13.74 0.49 -31.45
N GLN A 427 14.31 0.22 -32.62
CA GLN A 427 14.62 -1.13 -33.12
C GLN A 427 15.16 -2.04 -31.99
N GLY A 428 14.41 -3.09 -31.62
CA GLY A 428 14.86 -4.12 -30.68
C GLY A 428 13.80 -4.77 -29.79
N LEU A 429 12.62 -4.18 -29.59
CA LEU A 429 11.56 -4.76 -28.75
C LEU A 429 10.66 -5.68 -29.60
N ASN A 430 10.68 -6.98 -29.30
CA ASN A 430 9.87 -7.98 -29.99
C ASN A 430 8.60 -8.24 -29.15
N VAL A 431 7.61 -7.34 -29.25
CA VAL A 431 6.34 -7.51 -28.52
C VAL A 431 5.52 -8.62 -29.18
N PRO A 432 5.08 -9.68 -28.48
CA PRO A 432 4.26 -10.73 -29.08
C PRO A 432 2.89 -10.16 -29.50
N SER A 433 2.58 -10.26 -30.79
CA SER A 433 1.26 -9.98 -31.34
C SER A 433 0.34 -11.18 -31.07
N GLY A 434 -0.25 -11.22 -29.87
CA GLY A 434 -1.22 -12.24 -29.48
C GLY A 434 -2.54 -11.63 -29.01
N GLY A 435 -3.60 -11.74 -29.83
CA GLY A 435 -4.99 -11.53 -29.41
C GLY A 435 -5.51 -10.09 -29.51
N SER A 436 -5.80 -9.65 -30.74
CA SER A 436 -6.55 -8.43 -31.00
C SER A 436 -8.03 -8.58 -30.60
N VAL A 437 -8.47 -7.86 -29.57
CA VAL A 437 -9.84 -7.35 -29.49
C VAL A 437 -9.73 -5.83 -29.65
N LEU A 438 -10.02 -5.36 -30.86
CA LEU A 438 -10.11 -3.95 -31.20
C LEU A 438 -11.24 -3.30 -30.39
N HIS A 439 -10.90 -2.58 -29.32
CA HIS A 439 -11.72 -1.47 -28.85
C HIS A 439 -11.12 -0.18 -29.42
N ALA A 440 -11.79 0.36 -30.42
CA ALA A 440 -11.42 1.62 -31.06
C ALA A 440 -11.62 2.78 -30.07
N VAL A 441 -10.54 3.21 -29.42
CA VAL A 441 -10.52 4.45 -28.63
C VAL A 441 -10.39 5.63 -29.58
N SER A 442 -11.41 6.48 -29.59
CA SER A 442 -11.51 7.72 -30.34
C SER A 442 -10.35 8.68 -29.98
N LYS A 443 -9.64 9.15 -31.01
CA LYS A 443 -8.60 10.18 -30.90
C LYS A 443 -9.25 11.54 -30.61
N ARG A 444 -9.09 12.08 -29.40
CA ARG A 444 -9.12 13.54 -29.16
C ARG A 444 -8.00 13.95 -28.21
N GLY A 445 -7.35 15.06 -28.58
CA GLY A 445 -6.15 15.58 -27.94
C GLY A 445 -6.42 16.12 -26.55
N GLY A 446 -5.86 15.43 -25.57
CA GLY A 446 -5.40 15.98 -24.29
C GLY A 446 -3.96 15.48 -24.10
N GLU A 447 -3.12 16.28 -23.44
CA GLU A 447 -1.71 15.98 -23.18
C GLU A 447 -1.48 14.50 -22.81
N ARG A 448 -0.84 13.76 -23.71
CA ARG A 448 -0.52 12.34 -23.50
C ARG A 448 0.73 12.26 -22.63
N SER A 449 0.55 12.23 -21.32
CA SER A 449 1.63 11.72 -20.47
C SER A 449 1.70 10.21 -20.71
N ALA A 450 2.82 9.73 -21.26
CA ALA A 450 3.10 8.30 -21.30
C ALA A 450 2.84 7.70 -19.91
N GLY A 451 1.99 6.68 -19.81
CA GLY A 451 1.63 6.00 -18.57
C GLY A 451 2.85 5.42 -17.88
N TRP A 452 3.19 6.05 -16.77
CA TRP A 452 4.14 5.56 -15.80
C TRP A 452 3.56 4.34 -15.07
N ILE A 453 4.40 3.34 -14.76
CA ILE A 453 4.04 2.31 -13.79
C ILE A 453 4.22 2.91 -12.40
N ASN A 454 3.13 2.96 -11.63
CA ASN A 454 3.16 3.31 -10.23
C ASN A 454 3.37 2.05 -9.40
N TYR A 455 4.58 1.85 -8.89
CA TYR A 455 4.91 0.66 -8.11
C TYR A 455 4.23 0.67 -6.74
N ARG A 456 3.71 1.81 -6.28
CA ARG A 456 2.88 1.90 -5.06
C ARG A 456 1.68 0.95 -5.14
N ASP A 457 1.03 0.86 -6.29
CA ASP A 457 -0.22 0.13 -6.44
C ASP A 457 -0.02 -1.38 -6.63
N LEU A 458 1.21 -1.83 -6.92
CA LEU A 458 1.50 -3.25 -7.08
C LEU A 458 1.55 -3.92 -5.71
N ALA A 459 0.61 -4.82 -5.44
CA ALA A 459 0.66 -5.67 -4.26
C ALA A 459 1.99 -6.43 -4.20
N VAL A 460 2.55 -6.57 -3.00
CA VAL A 460 3.78 -7.35 -2.77
C VAL A 460 3.64 -8.78 -3.30
N ALA A 461 2.43 -9.34 -3.23
CA ALA A 461 2.08 -10.63 -3.82
C ALA A 461 2.31 -10.69 -5.34
N HIS A 462 2.00 -9.61 -6.07
CA HIS A 462 2.17 -9.52 -7.52
C HIS A 462 3.65 -9.51 -7.91
N LEU A 463 4.47 -8.75 -7.17
CA LEU A 463 5.93 -8.80 -7.34
C LEU A 463 6.45 -10.22 -7.00
N GLY A 464 6.00 -10.79 -5.88
CA GLY A 464 6.26 -12.16 -5.47
C GLY A 464 6.02 -13.20 -6.59
N GLY A 465 4.88 -13.10 -7.27
CA GLY A 465 4.54 -13.99 -8.38
C GLY A 465 5.38 -13.78 -9.66
N ILE A 466 5.96 -12.59 -9.87
CA ILE A 466 6.96 -12.40 -10.94
C ILE A 466 8.24 -13.17 -10.58
N TYR A 467 8.64 -13.10 -9.32
CA TYR A 467 9.87 -13.70 -8.82
C TYR A 467 9.84 -15.21 -8.74
N GLU A 468 8.79 -15.79 -8.16
CA GLU A 468 8.62 -17.24 -8.10
C GLU A 468 8.71 -17.87 -9.49
N ARG A 469 8.10 -17.20 -10.48
CA ARG A 469 8.20 -17.63 -11.88
C ARG A 469 9.61 -17.49 -12.42
N LEU A 470 10.36 -16.42 -12.11
CA LEU A 470 11.73 -16.24 -12.60
C LEU A 470 12.72 -17.26 -12.02
N LEU A 471 12.49 -17.74 -10.81
CA LEU A 471 13.30 -18.82 -10.21
C LEU A 471 13.24 -20.13 -11.01
N GLU A 472 12.23 -20.28 -11.88
CA GLU A 472 12.05 -21.44 -12.75
C GLU A 472 12.75 -21.30 -14.10
N TYR A 473 13.40 -20.18 -14.39
CA TYR A 473 14.08 -19.96 -15.65
C TYR A 473 15.56 -20.32 -15.56
N SER A 474 16.09 -20.87 -16.64
CA SER A 474 17.53 -21.07 -16.83
C SER A 474 18.02 -20.21 -17.98
N LEU A 475 19.24 -19.70 -17.87
CA LEU A 475 19.87 -18.96 -18.95
C LEU A 475 20.53 -19.92 -19.93
N VAL A 476 20.32 -19.66 -21.22
CA VAL A 476 20.98 -20.36 -22.31
C VAL A 476 21.69 -19.35 -23.19
N HIS A 477 22.97 -19.60 -23.46
CA HIS A 477 23.73 -18.83 -24.45
C HIS A 477 23.56 -19.45 -25.84
N GLU A 478 22.76 -18.79 -26.67
CA GLU A 478 22.61 -19.13 -28.09
C GLU A 478 23.74 -18.52 -28.89
N VAL A 479 24.58 -19.38 -29.46
CA VAL A 479 25.73 -18.99 -30.27
C VAL A 479 25.67 -19.73 -31.60
N GLN A 480 25.61 -18.98 -32.69
CA GLN A 480 25.64 -19.49 -34.06
C GLN A 480 26.47 -18.54 -34.93
N ALA A 481 27.46 -19.07 -35.64
CA ALA A 481 28.19 -18.28 -36.64
C ALA A 481 27.32 -18.08 -37.89
N LYS A 482 27.49 -16.94 -38.58
CA LYS A 482 26.89 -16.71 -39.90
C LYS A 482 27.36 -17.80 -40.87
N ASP A 483 26.44 -18.43 -41.58
CA ASP A 483 26.74 -19.38 -42.65
C ASP A 483 25.97 -18.97 -43.91
N ASP A 484 26.66 -18.25 -44.80
CA ASP A 484 26.12 -17.74 -46.06
C ASP A 484 25.72 -18.87 -47.03
N TYR A 485 26.18 -20.11 -46.81
CA TYR A 485 25.80 -21.26 -47.63
C TYR A 485 24.47 -21.88 -47.21
N LYS A 486 24.03 -21.66 -45.97
CA LYS A 486 22.79 -22.22 -45.40
C LYS A 486 21.78 -21.15 -44.99
N ASP A 487 21.98 -19.90 -45.41
CA ASP A 487 21.19 -18.73 -45.02
C ASP A 487 21.00 -18.61 -43.49
N LYS A 488 22.01 -19.03 -42.72
CA LYS A 488 21.94 -18.98 -41.26
C LYS A 488 22.46 -17.64 -40.74
N PRO A 489 21.63 -16.86 -40.01
CA PRO A 489 22.08 -15.61 -39.41
C PRO A 489 23.08 -15.86 -38.28
N GLU A 490 23.95 -14.88 -38.00
CA GLU A 490 24.77 -14.88 -36.80
C GLU A 490 23.89 -14.66 -35.57
N ILE A 491 24.07 -15.50 -34.54
CA ILE A 491 23.35 -15.42 -33.27
C ILE A 491 24.39 -15.39 -32.15
N ASN A 492 24.28 -14.40 -31.28
CA ASN A 492 25.06 -14.30 -30.05
C ASN A 492 24.19 -13.57 -29.03
N ARG A 493 23.41 -14.32 -28.25
CA ARG A 493 22.49 -13.74 -27.25
C ARG A 493 22.25 -14.71 -26.09
N LEU A 494 21.98 -14.15 -24.92
CA LEU A 494 21.37 -14.90 -23.84
C LEU A 494 19.86 -14.94 -23.99
N THR A 495 19.28 -16.10 -23.72
CA THR A 495 17.83 -16.32 -23.66
C THR A 495 17.47 -16.96 -22.33
N ALA A 496 16.36 -16.54 -21.73
CA ALA A 496 15.81 -17.18 -20.55
C ALA A 496 14.76 -18.21 -21.00
N LEU A 497 14.94 -19.47 -20.64
CA LEU A 497 14.01 -20.55 -20.98
C LEU A 497 13.38 -21.13 -19.71
N PRO A 498 12.08 -21.45 -19.71
CA PRO A 498 11.46 -22.16 -18.60
C PRO A 498 12.12 -23.53 -18.44
N ALA A 499 12.54 -23.87 -17.21
CA ALA A 499 12.94 -25.23 -16.89
C ALA A 499 11.68 -26.11 -16.87
N SER A 500 11.45 -26.89 -17.94
CA SER A 500 10.20 -27.62 -18.24
C SER A 500 9.74 -28.65 -17.20
N PHE A 501 10.49 -28.85 -16.10
CA PHE A 501 10.13 -29.70 -14.96
C PHE A 501 10.21 -29.01 -13.59
N ALA A 502 10.67 -27.75 -13.49
CA ALA A 502 10.90 -27.08 -12.21
C ALA A 502 9.63 -27.00 -11.34
N ARG A 503 8.48 -26.63 -11.91
CA ARG A 503 7.19 -26.48 -11.19
C ARG A 503 6.72 -27.73 -10.47
N LYS A 504 6.78 -28.89 -11.14
CA LYS A 504 6.30 -30.15 -10.56
C LYS A 504 7.25 -30.68 -9.47
N VAL A 505 8.52 -30.30 -9.53
CA VAL A 505 9.56 -30.74 -8.61
C VAL A 505 9.69 -29.80 -7.40
N SER A 506 9.50 -28.49 -7.58
CA SER A 506 9.55 -27.51 -6.49
C SER A 506 8.23 -27.39 -5.72
N GLY A 507 7.09 -27.69 -6.34
CA GLY A 507 5.77 -27.47 -5.75
C GLY A 507 5.41 -25.98 -5.60
N GLY A 508 6.09 -25.09 -6.34
CA GLY A 508 5.87 -23.64 -6.29
C GLY A 508 4.51 -23.24 -6.88
N TYR A 509 3.47 -23.31 -6.07
CA TYR A 509 2.14 -22.80 -6.39
C TYR A 509 1.78 -21.69 -5.41
N TYR A 510 1.50 -20.52 -5.97
CA TYR A 510 0.97 -19.39 -5.22
C TYR A 510 -0.38 -19.77 -4.56
N THR A 511 -0.53 -19.44 -3.28
CA THR A 511 -1.79 -19.64 -2.55
C THR A 511 -2.72 -18.47 -2.83
N HIS A 512 -3.90 -18.74 -3.39
CA HIS A 512 -4.90 -17.71 -3.71
C HIS A 512 -5.30 -16.90 -2.46
N ASP A 513 -5.50 -15.59 -2.60
CA ASP A 513 -5.80 -14.65 -1.51
C ASP A 513 -6.98 -15.11 -0.64
N ASP A 514 -8.05 -15.62 -1.25
CA ASP A 514 -9.22 -16.14 -0.51
C ASP A 514 -8.87 -17.31 0.41
N LEU A 515 -7.95 -18.18 -0.01
CA LEU A 515 -7.46 -19.29 0.81
C LEU A 515 -6.54 -18.78 1.91
N VAL A 516 -5.69 -17.79 1.63
CA VAL A 516 -4.87 -17.13 2.65
C VAL A 516 -5.75 -16.50 3.72
N ARG A 517 -6.74 -15.71 3.33
CA ARG A 517 -7.71 -15.08 4.26
C ARG A 517 -8.47 -16.10 5.09
N LEU A 518 -8.95 -17.18 4.46
CA LEU A 518 -9.61 -18.28 5.16
C LEU A 518 -8.67 -18.89 6.21
N ASN A 519 -7.45 -19.26 5.81
CA ASN A 519 -6.47 -19.84 6.72
C ASN A 519 -6.16 -18.91 7.88
N LEU A 520 -5.95 -17.61 7.64
CA LEU A 520 -5.70 -16.62 8.68
C LEU A 520 -6.86 -16.53 9.66
N ARG A 521 -8.10 -16.46 9.17
CA ARG A 521 -9.30 -16.39 10.01
C ARG A 521 -9.47 -17.62 10.89
N GLU A 522 -9.35 -18.81 10.30
CA GLU A 522 -9.57 -20.08 11.00
C GLU A 522 -8.37 -20.55 11.84
N SER A 523 -7.24 -19.84 11.80
CA SER A 523 -6.04 -20.16 12.62
C SER A 523 -5.66 -19.03 13.57
N VAL A 524 -4.87 -18.06 13.10
CA VAL A 524 -4.37 -16.93 13.90
C VAL A 524 -5.52 -16.04 14.38
N GLY A 525 -6.58 -15.89 13.58
CA GLY A 525 -7.80 -15.18 13.95
C GLY A 525 -8.49 -15.78 15.17
N VAL A 526 -8.61 -17.11 15.24
CA VAL A 526 -9.14 -17.82 16.41
C VAL A 526 -8.27 -17.54 17.65
N LEU A 527 -6.94 -17.60 17.51
CA LEU A 527 -6.02 -17.31 18.62
C LEU A 527 -6.09 -15.85 19.09
N ALA A 528 -6.23 -14.90 18.17
CA ALA A 528 -6.41 -13.49 18.49
C ALA A 528 -7.73 -13.28 19.27
N GLN A 529 -8.84 -13.89 18.80
CA GLN A 529 -10.13 -13.81 19.48
C GLN A 529 -10.07 -14.41 20.88
N GLN A 530 -9.39 -15.55 21.07
CA GLN A 530 -9.21 -16.15 22.39
C GLN A 530 -8.51 -15.21 23.39
N ARG A 531 -7.56 -14.36 22.94
CA ARG A 531 -6.90 -13.38 23.83
C ARG A 531 -7.87 -12.29 24.28
N LEU A 532 -8.71 -11.80 23.37
CA LEU A 532 -9.79 -10.86 23.70
C LEU A 532 -10.79 -11.49 24.67
N ASP A 533 -11.30 -12.68 24.36
CA ASP A 533 -12.28 -13.38 25.20
C ASP A 533 -11.74 -13.65 26.61
N THR A 534 -10.47 -14.03 26.73
CA THR A 534 -9.81 -14.24 28.01
C THR A 534 -9.77 -12.94 28.83
N PHE A 535 -9.40 -11.83 28.20
CA PHE A 535 -9.39 -10.52 28.85
C PHE A 535 -10.79 -10.10 29.32
N GLU A 536 -11.81 -10.24 28.45
CA GLU A 536 -13.21 -9.93 28.78
C GLU A 536 -13.74 -10.75 29.95
N LEU A 537 -13.44 -12.06 29.99
CA LEU A 537 -13.82 -12.92 31.10
C LEU A 537 -13.21 -12.43 32.43
N HIS A 538 -12.00 -11.89 32.41
CA HIS A 538 -11.37 -11.30 33.60
C HIS A 538 -12.05 -9.99 34.01
N LEU A 539 -12.36 -9.11 33.06
CA LEU A 539 -13.12 -7.89 33.36
C LEU A 539 -14.48 -8.20 33.98
N GLN A 540 -15.20 -9.19 33.45
CA GLN A 540 -16.49 -9.63 34.00
C GLN A 540 -16.37 -10.17 35.42
N LYS A 541 -15.33 -10.96 35.73
CA LYS A 541 -15.05 -11.43 37.10
C LYS A 541 -14.82 -10.27 38.08
N TRP A 542 -14.28 -9.16 37.61
CA TRP A 542 -13.97 -7.98 38.42
C TRP A 542 -15.02 -6.88 38.36
N ALA A 543 -16.08 -7.03 37.56
CA ALA A 543 -17.11 -6.00 37.37
C ALA A 543 -17.81 -5.55 38.66
N LYS A 544 -17.85 -6.41 39.70
CA LYS A 544 -18.44 -6.10 41.01
C LYS A 544 -17.45 -5.50 42.03
N LYS A 545 -16.17 -5.40 41.69
CA LYS A 545 -15.16 -4.78 42.58
C LYS A 545 -15.38 -3.27 42.62
N THR A 546 -15.21 -2.69 43.80
CA THR A 546 -15.24 -1.23 44.00
C THR A 546 -13.92 -0.58 43.61
N ALA A 547 -12.80 -1.26 43.83
CA ALA A 547 -11.46 -0.81 43.44
C ALA A 547 -10.55 -2.00 43.13
N LEU A 548 -9.52 -1.75 42.33
CA LEU A 548 -8.41 -2.67 42.09
C LEU A 548 -7.21 -2.31 42.98
N ASN A 549 -6.42 -3.32 43.35
CA ASN A 549 -5.17 -3.12 44.08
C ASN A 549 -4.00 -3.19 43.06
N PRO A 550 -2.76 -2.82 43.43
CA PRO A 550 -1.64 -2.82 42.49
C PRO A 550 -1.45 -4.14 41.74
N GLY A 551 -1.52 -5.29 42.44
CA GLY A 551 -1.38 -6.59 41.79
C GLY A 551 -2.51 -6.94 40.79
N HIS A 552 -3.73 -6.43 41.00
CA HIS A 552 -4.81 -6.55 40.01
C HIS A 552 -4.51 -5.72 38.76
N TRP A 553 -3.96 -4.51 38.89
CA TRP A 553 -3.53 -3.69 37.76
C TRP A 553 -2.39 -4.35 36.99
N ASP A 554 -1.38 -4.87 37.68
CA ASP A 554 -0.29 -5.64 37.05
C ASP A 554 -0.83 -6.85 36.28
N THR A 555 -1.82 -7.54 36.85
CA THR A 555 -2.49 -8.66 36.18
C THR A 555 -3.30 -8.20 34.97
N LEU A 556 -3.98 -7.05 35.05
CA LEU A 556 -4.73 -6.47 33.93
C LEU A 556 -3.79 -6.14 32.76
N ASP A 557 -2.67 -5.47 33.04
CA ASP A 557 -1.66 -5.11 32.05
C ASP A 557 -1.01 -6.37 31.45
N ALA A 558 -0.74 -7.39 32.26
CA ALA A 558 -0.23 -8.67 31.77
C ALA A 558 -1.24 -9.40 30.88
N LEU A 559 -2.54 -9.25 31.12
CA LEU A 559 -3.60 -9.89 30.33
C LEU A 559 -4.04 -9.06 29.12
N ASP A 560 -3.51 -7.85 28.92
CA ASP A 560 -3.85 -6.97 27.80
C ASP A 560 -3.84 -7.74 26.47
N PRO A 561 -4.97 -7.76 25.73
CA PRO A 561 -5.12 -8.65 24.59
C PRO A 561 -4.17 -8.29 23.45
N ALA A 562 -3.88 -7.01 23.24
CA ALA A 562 -2.91 -6.55 22.24
C ALA A 562 -1.49 -7.05 22.57
N SER A 563 -1.08 -6.94 23.83
CA SER A 563 0.21 -7.46 24.32
C SER A 563 0.30 -8.97 24.15
N GLN A 564 -0.78 -9.69 24.45
CA GLN A 564 -0.87 -11.14 24.30
C GLN A 564 -0.82 -11.59 22.83
N MET A 565 -1.45 -10.86 21.91
CA MET A 565 -1.34 -11.13 20.46
C MET A 565 0.10 -11.00 19.96
N LEU A 566 0.86 -10.03 20.46
CA LEU A 566 2.28 -9.82 20.10
C LEU A 566 3.23 -10.90 20.64
N THR A 567 2.72 -11.86 21.41
CA THR A 567 3.48 -13.05 21.86
C THR A 567 3.36 -14.23 20.92
N LEU A 568 2.39 -14.20 19.99
CA LEU A 568 2.17 -15.27 19.01
C LEU A 568 3.44 -15.47 18.15
N LYS A 569 3.73 -16.72 17.81
CA LYS A 569 4.85 -17.13 16.97
C LYS A 569 4.30 -17.91 15.78
N CYS A 570 4.32 -17.28 14.62
CA CYS A 570 3.78 -17.82 13.38
C CYS A 570 4.94 -18.13 12.44
N CYS A 571 5.10 -19.41 12.11
CA CYS A 571 6.15 -19.89 11.23
C CYS A 571 5.54 -20.37 9.91
N ASP A 572 6.01 -19.82 8.79
CA ASP A 572 5.78 -20.38 7.46
C ASP A 572 7.08 -21.08 6.99
N PRO A 573 7.13 -22.42 7.02
CA PRO A 573 8.35 -23.18 6.75
C PRO A 573 8.66 -23.37 5.25
N ALA A 574 7.82 -22.85 4.36
CA ALA A 574 7.99 -22.90 2.91
C ALA A 574 7.35 -21.66 2.27
N MET A 575 7.80 -20.48 2.73
CA MET A 575 7.06 -19.24 2.50
C MET A 575 7.03 -18.74 1.05
N GLY A 576 7.93 -19.23 0.19
CA GLY A 576 8.05 -18.74 -1.18
C GLY A 576 8.22 -17.22 -1.19
N SER A 577 7.38 -16.51 -1.94
CA SER A 577 7.35 -15.05 -1.99
C SER A 577 6.90 -14.35 -0.69
N GLY A 578 6.55 -15.09 0.36
CA GLY A 578 6.11 -14.52 1.63
C GLY A 578 4.66 -14.01 1.62
N HIS A 579 3.86 -14.33 0.60
CA HIS A 579 2.49 -13.83 0.46
C HIS A 579 1.63 -14.05 1.71
N PHE A 580 1.68 -15.26 2.29
CA PHE A 580 0.97 -15.57 3.53
C PHE A 580 1.46 -14.73 4.70
N LEU A 581 2.78 -14.55 4.84
CA LEU A 581 3.40 -13.76 5.90
C LEU A 581 3.06 -12.27 5.81
N VAL A 582 3.02 -11.71 4.61
CA VAL A 582 2.59 -10.32 4.38
C VAL A 582 1.13 -10.15 4.80
N ALA A 583 0.24 -11.03 4.34
CA ALA A 583 -1.18 -11.01 4.72
C ALA A 583 -1.37 -11.23 6.23
N LEU A 584 -0.52 -12.05 6.86
CA LEU A 584 -0.53 -12.26 8.31
C LEU A 584 -0.16 -11.00 9.08
N VAL A 585 0.85 -10.25 8.63
CA VAL A 585 1.26 -8.97 9.25
C VAL A 585 0.10 -7.98 9.21
N ASP A 586 -0.51 -7.84 8.03
CA ASP A 586 -1.68 -6.98 7.79
C ASP A 586 -2.85 -7.35 8.71
N PHE A 587 -3.18 -8.65 8.75
CA PHE A 587 -4.27 -9.18 9.57
C PHE A 587 -4.02 -8.95 11.07
N LEU A 588 -2.82 -9.27 11.56
CA LEU A 588 -2.47 -9.08 12.96
C LEU A 588 -2.38 -7.60 13.34
N ALA A 589 -1.95 -6.72 12.43
CA ALA A 589 -1.88 -5.29 12.70
C ALA A 589 -3.27 -4.72 12.99
N ASP A 590 -4.25 -5.04 12.15
CA ASP A 590 -5.64 -4.64 12.40
C ASP A 590 -6.16 -5.22 13.73
N ARG A 591 -5.93 -6.51 14.01
CA ARG A 591 -6.39 -7.15 15.26
C ARG A 591 -5.75 -6.52 16.50
N VAL A 592 -4.47 -6.17 16.45
CA VAL A 592 -3.77 -5.52 17.57
C VAL A 592 -4.31 -4.12 17.80
N LEU A 593 -4.50 -3.31 16.74
CA LEU A 593 -5.06 -1.95 16.84
C LEU A 593 -6.48 -1.96 17.40
N GLU A 594 -7.33 -2.89 16.94
CA GLU A 594 -8.67 -3.08 17.50
C GLU A 594 -8.64 -3.54 18.96
N ALA A 595 -7.72 -4.43 19.32
CA ALA A 595 -7.57 -4.92 20.69
C ALA A 595 -7.15 -3.79 21.64
N ILE A 596 -6.25 -2.90 21.21
CA ILE A 596 -5.86 -1.69 21.96
C ILE A 596 -7.09 -0.82 22.24
N ALA A 597 -7.85 -0.50 21.18
CA ALA A 597 -9.02 0.36 21.29
C ALA A 597 -10.12 -0.27 22.16
N THR A 598 -10.39 -1.56 21.98
CA THR A 598 -11.42 -2.31 22.71
C THR A 598 -11.06 -2.44 24.19
N ALA A 599 -9.84 -2.89 24.51
CA ALA A 599 -9.41 -3.03 25.90
C ALA A 599 -9.45 -1.69 26.64
N THR A 600 -8.98 -0.62 25.98
CA THR A 600 -8.98 0.73 26.56
C THR A 600 -10.39 1.20 26.90
N LEU A 601 -11.34 1.00 25.97
CA LEU A 601 -12.73 1.35 26.21
C LEU A 601 -13.32 0.55 27.36
N HIS A 602 -13.19 -0.78 27.32
CA HIS A 602 -13.87 -1.67 28.26
C HIS A 602 -13.33 -1.57 29.69
N VAL A 603 -12.02 -1.31 29.86
CA VAL A 603 -11.43 -1.04 31.18
C VAL A 603 -11.94 0.28 31.74
N ASN A 604 -11.90 1.35 30.94
CA ASN A 604 -12.30 2.68 31.41
C ASN A 604 -13.82 2.80 31.64
N ALA A 605 -14.63 1.91 31.04
CA ALA A 605 -16.04 1.79 31.33
C ALA A 605 -16.34 1.09 32.68
N GLN A 606 -15.34 0.52 33.36
CA GLN A 606 -15.56 -0.16 34.64
C GLN A 606 -15.67 0.84 35.79
N PRO A 607 -16.59 0.63 36.77
CA PRO A 607 -16.74 1.53 37.92
C PRO A 607 -15.44 1.71 38.72
N TRP A 608 -14.66 0.65 38.87
CA TRP A 608 -13.38 0.68 39.59
C TRP A 608 -12.29 1.47 38.87
N ALA A 609 -12.45 1.79 37.58
CA ALA A 609 -11.53 2.61 36.80
C ALA A 609 -11.94 4.09 36.74
N ALA A 610 -13.14 4.46 37.22
CA ALA A 610 -13.66 5.83 37.10
C ALA A 610 -12.71 6.90 37.69
N HIS A 611 -12.08 6.59 38.83
CA HIS A 611 -11.10 7.48 39.48
C HIS A 611 -9.89 7.82 38.60
N LEU A 612 -9.51 6.93 37.66
CA LEU A 612 -8.41 7.18 36.73
C LEU A 612 -8.79 8.25 35.70
N ALA A 613 -10.03 8.20 35.19
CA ALA A 613 -10.55 9.20 34.27
C ALA A 613 -10.75 10.56 34.98
N GLU A 614 -11.30 10.55 36.20
CA GLU A 614 -11.43 11.75 37.05
C GLU A 614 -10.06 12.39 37.36
N GLY A 615 -9.04 11.57 37.55
CA GLY A 615 -7.65 12.01 37.74
C GLY A 615 -6.94 12.42 36.44
N GLY A 616 -7.62 12.41 35.29
CA GLY A 616 -7.05 12.77 33.98
C GLY A 616 -6.03 11.78 33.43
N ASN A 617 -5.95 10.56 33.99
CA ASN A 617 -5.03 9.52 33.55
C ASN A 617 -5.75 8.17 33.39
N PRO A 618 -6.68 8.06 32.43
CA PRO A 618 -7.40 6.82 32.17
C PRO A 618 -6.43 5.70 31.81
N TRP A 619 -6.85 4.47 32.04
CA TRP A 619 -6.05 3.31 31.69
C TRP A 619 -5.81 3.28 30.18
N LYS A 620 -4.59 2.95 29.79
CA LYS A 620 -4.16 2.79 28.39
C LYS A 620 -3.52 1.44 28.25
N SER A 621 -3.84 0.72 27.17
CA SER A 621 -3.18 -0.54 26.83
C SER A 621 -1.64 -0.38 26.91
N PRO A 622 -0.92 -1.33 27.54
CA PRO A 622 0.53 -1.35 27.55
C PRO A 622 1.17 -1.24 26.15
N VAL A 623 0.47 -1.74 25.11
CA VAL A 623 0.94 -1.59 23.73
C VAL A 623 0.89 -0.14 23.27
N GLN A 624 -0.13 0.64 23.64
CA GLN A 624 -0.21 2.07 23.29
C GLN A 624 0.95 2.88 23.91
N GLN A 625 1.28 2.58 25.18
CA GLN A 625 2.42 3.20 25.86
C GLN A 625 3.74 2.85 25.14
N ARG A 626 3.88 1.60 24.73
CA ARG A 626 5.04 1.12 23.95
C ARG A 626 5.13 1.78 22.58
N ILE A 627 4.01 2.00 21.89
CA ILE A 627 3.97 2.72 20.61
C ILE A 627 4.52 4.14 20.80
N ALA A 628 4.05 4.86 21.82
CA ALA A 628 4.55 6.20 22.13
C ALA A 628 6.06 6.21 22.43
N ALA A 629 6.56 5.26 23.22
CA ALA A 629 7.97 5.14 23.55
C ALA A 629 8.84 4.84 22.31
N ILE A 630 8.40 3.91 21.44
CA ILE A 630 9.10 3.60 20.18
C ILE A 630 9.14 4.83 19.27
N ARG A 631 8.01 5.55 19.14
CA ARG A 631 7.95 6.79 18.35
C ARG A 631 8.95 7.83 18.84
N GLN A 632 8.98 8.08 20.15
CA GLN A 632 9.92 9.04 20.75
C GLN A 632 11.37 8.63 20.52
N SER A 633 11.69 7.34 20.68
CA SER A 633 13.02 6.80 20.39
C SER A 633 13.41 7.02 18.93
N ILE A 634 12.53 6.71 17.97
CA ILE A 634 12.81 6.91 16.54
C ILE A 634 13.03 8.40 16.23
N LYS A 635 12.20 9.30 16.76
CA LYS A 635 12.35 10.74 16.57
C LYS A 635 13.67 11.26 17.16
N ALA A 636 14.07 10.76 18.33
CA ALA A 636 15.34 11.13 18.96
C ALA A 636 16.53 10.71 18.10
N THR A 637 16.56 9.46 17.65
CA THR A 637 17.62 8.95 16.75
C THR A 637 17.63 9.68 15.40
N ALA A 638 16.47 9.92 14.80
CA ALA A 638 16.38 10.67 13.54
C ALA A 638 16.93 12.09 13.68
N LYS A 639 16.65 12.77 14.81
CA LYS A 639 17.20 14.09 15.10
C LYS A 639 18.72 14.06 15.30
N GLU A 640 19.23 13.04 15.99
CA GLU A 640 20.66 12.85 16.24
C GLU A 640 21.46 12.68 14.93
N HIS A 641 20.93 11.88 14.01
CA HIS A 641 21.56 11.57 12.72
C HIS A 641 21.11 12.50 11.57
N GLY A 642 20.26 13.48 11.83
CA GLY A 642 19.74 14.39 10.80
C GLY A 642 18.88 13.70 9.74
N TRP A 643 18.22 12.58 10.04
CA TRP A 643 17.35 11.87 9.10
C TRP A 643 15.99 12.54 8.96
N ALA A 644 15.52 12.68 7.72
CA ALA A 644 14.18 13.18 7.43
C ALA A 644 13.13 12.09 7.70
N VAL A 645 12.53 12.12 8.91
CA VAL A 645 11.42 11.25 9.29
C VAL A 645 10.15 12.07 9.45
N THR A 646 9.14 11.72 8.67
CA THR A 646 7.82 12.35 8.75
C THR A 646 6.96 11.72 9.84
N ASP A 647 6.02 12.50 10.34
CA ASP A 647 5.06 12.06 11.34
C ASP A 647 4.19 10.89 10.85
N ALA A 648 3.82 10.89 9.56
CA ALA A 648 3.10 9.82 8.87
C ALA A 648 3.82 8.46 8.90
N GLN A 649 5.16 8.47 8.78
CA GLN A 649 5.96 7.24 8.87
C GLN A 649 5.95 6.64 10.29
N LEU A 650 5.50 7.39 11.30
CA LEU A 650 5.47 6.99 12.70
C LEU A 650 4.05 6.84 13.27
N ASP A 651 3.07 6.67 12.38
CA ASP A 651 1.69 6.34 12.73
C ASP A 651 1.58 5.02 13.51
N ASP A 652 0.52 4.90 14.32
CA ASP A 652 0.33 3.73 15.21
C ASP A 652 0.37 2.41 14.40
N ARG A 653 -0.24 2.39 13.21
CA ARG A 653 -0.24 1.22 12.31
C ARG A 653 1.17 0.79 11.88
N HIS A 654 2.04 1.71 11.50
CA HIS A 654 3.40 1.39 11.05
C HIS A 654 4.25 0.85 12.21
N ILE A 655 4.08 1.41 13.41
CA ILE A 655 4.79 0.94 14.61
C ILE A 655 4.30 -0.45 15.02
N VAL A 656 2.98 -0.70 15.01
CA VAL A 656 2.41 -2.02 15.29
C VAL A 656 2.89 -3.07 14.31
N ARG A 657 2.87 -2.79 13.00
CA ARG A 657 3.42 -3.67 11.95
C ARG A 657 4.89 -4.01 12.23
N ARG A 658 5.71 -3.01 12.58
CA ARG A 658 7.12 -3.22 12.94
C ARG A 658 7.28 -4.13 14.16
N MET A 659 6.41 -4.00 15.15
CA MET A 659 6.42 -4.87 16.33
C MET A 659 6.06 -6.32 15.97
N ILE A 660 5.06 -6.52 15.11
CA ILE A 660 4.64 -7.84 14.61
C ILE A 660 5.77 -8.49 13.82
N LEU A 661 6.33 -7.80 12.83
CA LEU A 661 7.45 -8.29 12.02
C LEU A 661 8.63 -8.76 12.87
N LYS A 662 9.01 -7.99 13.91
CA LYS A 662 10.14 -8.33 14.77
C LYS A 662 9.89 -9.48 15.74
N LYS A 663 8.63 -9.81 16.05
CA LYS A 663 8.30 -10.67 17.19
C LYS A 663 7.48 -11.89 16.84
N CYS A 664 6.64 -11.78 15.83
CA CYS A 664 5.60 -12.75 15.55
C CYS A 664 5.85 -13.55 14.28
N ILE A 665 6.57 -12.98 13.32
CA ILE A 665 6.69 -13.51 11.97
C ILE A 665 8.02 -14.26 11.82
N PHE A 666 7.94 -15.50 11.35
CA PHE A 666 9.10 -16.34 11.06
C PHE A 666 8.90 -16.99 9.69
N GLY A 667 9.71 -16.61 8.72
CA GLY A 667 9.70 -17.17 7.38
C GLY A 667 10.91 -18.05 7.14
N VAL A 668 10.70 -19.22 6.55
CA VAL A 668 11.78 -20.13 6.14
C VAL A 668 11.56 -20.54 4.69
N ASP A 669 12.62 -20.49 3.91
CA ASP A 669 12.63 -21.02 2.55
C ASP A 669 13.99 -21.69 2.26
N LYS A 670 13.99 -22.68 1.35
CA LYS A 670 15.22 -23.30 0.88
C LYS A 670 16.02 -22.37 -0.03
N ASN A 671 15.33 -21.47 -0.73
CA ASN A 671 15.95 -20.45 -1.55
C ASN A 671 16.30 -19.23 -0.68
N PRO A 672 17.60 -18.93 -0.47
CA PRO A 672 18.01 -17.75 0.30
C PRO A 672 17.44 -16.44 -0.27
N MET A 673 17.20 -16.36 -1.58
CA MET A 673 16.63 -15.18 -2.22
C MET A 673 15.16 -14.94 -1.82
N ALA A 674 14.40 -16.01 -1.64
CA ALA A 674 13.01 -15.93 -1.19
C ALA A 674 12.92 -15.37 0.24
N VAL A 675 13.90 -15.71 1.10
CA VAL A 675 14.01 -15.20 2.47
C VAL A 675 14.33 -13.71 2.52
N GLU A 676 15.15 -13.20 1.61
CA GLU A 676 15.47 -11.77 1.56
C GLU A 676 14.35 -10.93 0.94
N LEU A 677 13.50 -11.54 0.12
CA LEU A 677 12.37 -10.89 -0.53
C LEU A 677 11.20 -10.66 0.44
N ALA A 678 10.89 -11.68 1.25
CA ALA A 678 9.80 -11.67 2.22
C ALA A 678 10.13 -10.78 3.43
#